data_AF-F5Y9F4-F1
#
_entry.id   AF-F5Y9F4-F1
#
_cell.length_a   1.000
_cell.length_b   1.000
_cell.length_c   1.000
_cell.angle_alpha   90.00
_cell.angle_beta   90.00
_cell.angle_gamma   90.00
#
_symmetry.space_group_name_H-M   'P 1'
#
loop_
_entity.id
_entity.type
_entity.pdbx_description
1 polymer ?
#
loop_
_entity_poly.entity_id
_entity_poly.type
_entity_poly.pdbx_seq_one_letter_code
_entity_poly.pdbx_strand_id
1 'polypeptide(L)'
;MKKAKLLGILALVLTFSLAFASCDNPAGGGIAGGSGFDDDLISKKGIVLATYDQLKSTAPEVGNLWETLWANGYVAALNSLYSINLPTTNPHEWSAATWDIYFDAYFPTGNAEPTDAEKKDILEGIYTTYSGNAAHGQELWESLVTDYNSAHGANLPTSGDPQSWSSSIWDDYLTAYDSDNTGGNGDTGGNGTTLDIAKAELQAAITAATFTEGTRYTVGAKFVGDTGTVPVGLFTTGDDSAIITAQAVLEAPGATIASINKAKTDLERAKAAAAISGGFDILHRINAANLIYTAPAGITIYLYSDESYRLYRGQSLFSIMHNITLEGVGMERTITFLDNGEMFFISEGSLTLNTNVILNHNGTDGSVVMINSATAAFTMNAGSKITGCRSENNGGGVNVDRGTFTMNGGVISGNSVINSVYGASGGGVYVDSQGTFIMNGGIISGNTASNYGGGVYVANGTFTMSGNSVISGNTAYFSGGGVYVSGSSTFTMNDNSAITGNTTQTSSGGGVYVLGSGSGTSITMNDNSAISGNTAHTIGGGIVYGSASGRFTMNGNSAISGNTAITGDGGGVFISYGTFIMAGGTIYGSGEAEKVKNTAARGASLYKAFTYAWYGDGTSPIIAGDQDWSLYTNDTLTGGTTGPAH
;
A
#
# COMPACT_ATOMS: atom_id res chain seq x y z
N MET A 1 20.92 58.81 -18.41
CA MET A 1 20.13 58.81 -17.15
C MET A 1 18.61 58.78 -17.36
N LYS A 2 17.99 59.56 -18.27
CA LYS A 2 16.55 59.40 -18.59
C LYS A 2 16.21 58.11 -19.38
N LYS A 3 17.12 57.61 -20.25
CA LYS A 3 16.98 56.31 -20.94
C LYS A 3 17.09 55.09 -20.00
N ALA A 4 18.02 55.09 -19.04
CA ALA A 4 18.19 54.00 -18.05
C ALA A 4 17.00 53.87 -17.08
N LYS A 5 16.22 54.94 -16.87
CA LYS A 5 15.04 54.93 -16.00
C LYS A 5 13.77 54.41 -16.69
N LEU A 6 13.70 54.48 -18.03
CA LEU A 6 12.61 53.88 -18.81
C LEU A 6 12.88 52.38 -19.07
N LEU A 7 14.16 52.01 -19.26
CA LEU A 7 14.62 50.60 -19.24
C LEU A 7 14.24 49.90 -17.93
N GLY A 8 14.27 50.60 -16.79
CA GLY A 8 13.81 50.08 -15.51
C GLY A 8 12.29 49.85 -15.43
N ILE A 9 11.48 50.58 -16.20
CA ILE A 9 10.01 50.43 -16.21
C ILE A 9 9.59 49.24 -17.08
N LEU A 10 10.27 49.00 -18.19
CA LEU A 10 10.03 47.84 -19.06
C LEU A 10 10.64 46.56 -18.50
N ALA A 11 11.83 46.65 -17.91
CA ALA A 11 12.37 45.57 -17.08
C ALA A 11 11.44 45.27 -15.92
N LEU A 12 10.74 46.27 -15.33
CA LEU A 12 9.76 46.01 -14.27
C LEU A 12 8.53 45.26 -14.77
N VAL A 13 7.97 45.63 -15.92
CA VAL A 13 6.81 44.94 -16.53
C VAL A 13 7.18 43.51 -16.94
N LEU A 14 8.40 43.29 -17.44
CA LEU A 14 8.96 41.95 -17.72
C LEU A 14 9.31 41.17 -16.44
N THR A 15 9.82 41.83 -15.40
CA THR A 15 10.06 41.18 -14.09
C THR A 15 8.78 40.92 -13.32
N PHE A 16 7.68 41.63 -13.60
CA PHE A 16 6.36 41.28 -13.09
C PHE A 16 5.88 39.95 -13.67
N SER A 17 6.27 39.61 -14.90
CA SER A 17 6.09 38.29 -15.49
C SER A 17 7.07 37.25 -14.91
N LEU A 18 8.33 37.61 -14.64
CA LEU A 18 9.36 36.68 -14.12
C LEU A 18 9.31 36.42 -12.60
N ALA A 19 8.92 37.39 -11.78
CA ALA A 19 8.90 37.24 -10.32
C ALA A 19 7.80 36.28 -9.84
N PHE A 20 6.68 36.21 -10.57
CA PHE A 20 5.60 35.25 -10.27
C PHE A 20 5.99 33.79 -10.56
N ALA A 21 6.97 33.54 -11.44
CA ALA A 21 7.51 32.20 -11.70
C ALA A 21 8.56 31.74 -10.67
N SER A 22 9.11 32.66 -9.85
CA SER A 22 10.22 32.37 -8.91
C SER A 22 9.80 32.07 -7.47
N CYS A 23 8.50 32.00 -7.17
CA CYS A 23 7.99 31.77 -5.81
C CYS A 23 8.08 30.31 -5.34
N ASP A 24 8.56 29.37 -6.16
CA ASP A 24 8.63 27.94 -5.82
C ASP A 24 9.96 27.51 -5.18
N ASN A 25 10.63 28.40 -4.43
CA ASN A 25 11.75 27.96 -3.59
C ASN A 25 12.08 28.85 -2.38
N PRO A 26 11.59 28.56 -1.17
CA PRO A 26 12.33 28.85 0.05
C PRO A 26 13.18 27.63 0.40
N ALA A 27 14.43 27.63 -0.03
CA ALA A 27 15.42 26.72 0.51
C ALA A 27 15.63 27.01 2.01
N GLY A 28 15.22 26.06 2.86
CA GLY A 28 15.75 25.86 4.21
C GLY A 28 15.30 26.83 5.30
N GLY A 29 14.19 26.50 5.97
CA GLY A 29 13.82 27.08 7.26
C GLY A 29 12.39 26.73 7.64
N GLY A 30 12.21 25.68 8.45
CA GLY A 30 10.88 25.21 8.84
C GLY A 30 10.10 26.25 9.64
N ILE A 31 8.83 26.43 9.27
CA ILE A 31 7.77 26.90 10.17
C ILE A 31 6.53 26.05 9.88
N ALA A 32 5.98 25.48 10.93
CA ALA A 32 4.89 24.52 10.91
C ALA A 32 3.52 25.17 10.64
N GLY A 33 2.72 24.52 9.78
CA GLY A 33 1.26 24.34 9.91
C GLY A 33 0.32 25.45 9.42
N GLY A 34 -0.48 25.13 8.39
CA GLY A 34 -1.78 25.78 8.07
C GLY A 34 -1.84 26.57 6.75
N SER A 35 -2.95 26.42 6.00
CA SER A 35 -3.49 27.32 4.93
C SER A 35 -2.74 27.56 3.60
N GLY A 36 -2.45 26.52 2.82
CA GLY A 36 -1.72 26.63 1.54
C GLY A 36 -2.45 27.12 0.28
N PHE A 37 -3.36 28.11 0.33
CA PHE A 37 -3.83 28.80 -0.89
C PHE A 37 -4.03 30.30 -0.69
N ASP A 38 -4.49 30.73 0.49
CA ASP A 38 -4.64 32.16 0.82
C ASP A 38 -3.28 32.86 1.01
N ASP A 39 -2.27 32.17 1.54
CA ASP A 39 -0.97 32.79 1.88
C ASP A 39 -0.14 33.17 0.63
N ASP A 40 -0.31 32.48 -0.50
CA ASP A 40 0.39 32.77 -1.76
C ASP A 40 -0.20 34.01 -2.47
N LEU A 41 -1.52 34.14 -2.50
CA LEU A 41 -2.23 35.33 -3.00
C LEU A 41 -1.96 36.57 -2.15
N ILE A 42 -1.88 36.43 -0.82
CA ILE A 42 -1.52 37.52 0.11
C ILE A 42 -0.07 37.98 -0.11
N SER A 43 0.87 37.05 -0.33
CA SER A 43 2.28 37.34 -0.64
C SER A 43 2.43 38.09 -1.97
N LYS A 44 1.75 37.61 -3.01
CA LYS A 44 1.75 38.20 -4.37
C LYS A 44 1.16 39.60 -4.39
N LYS A 45 0.02 39.83 -3.71
CA LYS A 45 -0.56 41.16 -3.51
C LYS A 45 0.41 42.11 -2.79
N GLY A 46 1.11 41.62 -1.76
CA GLY A 46 2.07 42.41 -0.98
C GLY A 46 3.24 42.94 -1.81
N ILE A 47 3.74 42.15 -2.76
CA ILE A 47 4.84 42.54 -3.65
C ILE A 47 4.42 43.65 -4.62
N VAL A 48 3.20 43.58 -5.17
CA VAL A 48 2.68 44.60 -6.09
C VAL A 48 2.57 45.96 -5.41
N LEU A 49 2.02 45.98 -4.20
CA LEU A 49 1.82 47.21 -3.42
C LEU A 49 3.15 47.79 -2.92
N ALA A 50 4.07 46.97 -2.43
CA ALA A 50 5.38 47.42 -1.95
C ALA A 50 6.23 48.06 -3.07
N THR A 51 6.16 47.49 -4.28
CA THR A 51 6.88 48.01 -5.45
C THR A 51 6.34 49.36 -5.89
N TYR A 52 5.01 49.53 -5.89
CA TYR A 52 4.36 50.80 -6.16
C TYR A 52 4.76 51.88 -5.14
N ASP A 53 4.72 51.57 -3.85
CA ASP A 53 5.08 52.51 -2.77
C ASP A 53 6.55 52.95 -2.86
N GLN A 54 7.44 52.03 -3.23
CA GLN A 54 8.85 52.32 -3.43
C GLN A 54 9.10 53.24 -4.64
N LEU A 55 8.37 53.05 -5.74
CA LEU A 55 8.47 53.91 -6.93
C LEU A 55 7.95 55.32 -6.68
N LYS A 56 6.80 55.44 -6.01
CA LYS A 56 6.17 56.75 -5.73
C LYS A 56 6.99 57.58 -4.74
N SER A 57 7.67 56.93 -3.80
CA SER A 57 8.55 57.59 -2.83
C SER A 57 9.91 58.00 -3.41
N THR A 58 10.47 57.19 -4.32
CA THR A 58 11.82 57.45 -4.87
C THR A 58 11.83 58.27 -6.16
N ALA A 59 10.74 58.28 -6.94
CA ALA A 59 10.60 59.06 -8.17
C ALA A 59 9.12 59.42 -8.46
N PRO A 60 8.58 60.51 -7.88
CA PRO A 60 7.15 60.85 -7.96
C PRO A 60 6.60 61.05 -9.38
N GLU A 61 7.39 61.61 -10.30
CA GLU A 61 7.01 61.79 -11.72
C GLU A 61 6.86 60.43 -12.44
N VAL A 62 7.59 59.41 -12.01
CA VAL A 62 7.53 58.04 -12.56
C VAL A 62 6.35 57.28 -11.95
N GLY A 63 6.08 57.46 -10.65
CA GLY A 63 4.87 56.91 -10.01
C GLY A 63 3.58 57.41 -10.66
N ASN A 64 3.50 58.69 -11.00
CA ASN A 64 2.33 59.26 -11.69
C ASN A 64 2.17 58.75 -13.14
N LEU A 65 3.30 58.49 -13.83
CA LEU A 65 3.28 57.88 -15.17
C LEU A 65 2.85 56.41 -15.10
N TRP A 66 3.32 55.67 -14.10
CA TRP A 66 2.90 54.29 -13.83
C TRP A 66 1.39 54.21 -13.56
N GLU A 67 0.82 55.12 -12.77
CA GLU A 67 -0.63 55.19 -12.56
C GLU A 67 -1.41 55.39 -13.85
N THR A 68 -0.91 56.26 -14.74
CA THR A 68 -1.56 56.52 -16.03
C THR A 68 -1.48 55.30 -16.96
N LEU A 69 -0.35 54.58 -16.96
CA LEU A 69 -0.12 53.39 -17.77
C LEU A 69 -0.88 52.16 -17.26
N TRP A 70 -0.94 51.98 -15.94
CA TRP A 70 -1.72 50.93 -15.28
C TRP A 70 -3.21 51.11 -15.53
N ALA A 71 -3.74 52.31 -15.25
CA ALA A 71 -5.17 52.63 -15.34
C ALA A 71 -5.71 52.65 -16.78
N ASN A 72 -5.01 53.32 -17.71
CA ASN A 72 -5.55 53.60 -19.05
C ASN A 72 -5.01 52.68 -20.15
N GLY A 73 -3.92 51.95 -19.89
CA GLY A 73 -3.34 51.00 -20.84
C GLY A 73 -3.63 49.56 -20.45
N TYR A 74 -3.06 49.11 -19.34
CA TYR A 74 -3.04 47.70 -18.96
C TYR A 74 -4.39 47.17 -18.47
N VAL A 75 -5.03 47.86 -17.51
CA VAL A 75 -6.34 47.43 -16.98
C VAL A 75 -7.44 47.56 -18.04
N ALA A 76 -7.37 48.58 -18.90
CA ALA A 76 -8.29 48.75 -20.02
C ALA A 76 -8.17 47.61 -21.05
N ALA A 77 -6.94 47.18 -21.37
CA ALA A 77 -6.69 46.05 -22.25
C ALA A 77 -7.21 44.74 -21.65
N LEU A 78 -6.95 44.46 -20.37
CA LEU A 78 -7.45 43.27 -19.67
C LEU A 78 -8.99 43.23 -19.62
N ASN A 79 -9.64 44.36 -19.31
CA ASN A 79 -11.09 44.48 -19.33
C ASN A 79 -11.67 44.17 -20.72
N SER A 80 -11.02 44.64 -21.78
CA SER A 80 -11.42 44.38 -23.16
C SER A 80 -11.18 42.92 -23.57
N LEU A 81 -10.04 42.35 -23.23
CA LEU A 81 -9.63 41.00 -23.67
C LEU A 81 -10.46 39.91 -23.00
N TYR A 82 -10.69 40.04 -21.69
CA TYR A 82 -11.36 39.02 -20.88
C TYR A 82 -12.81 39.35 -20.54
N SER A 83 -13.35 40.46 -21.06
CA SER A 83 -14.71 40.94 -20.75
C SER A 83 -14.99 41.08 -19.24
N ILE A 84 -13.97 41.45 -18.49
CA ILE A 84 -14.03 41.71 -17.04
C ILE A 84 -14.19 43.22 -16.77
N ASN A 85 -14.51 43.57 -15.53
CA ASN A 85 -14.73 44.97 -15.14
C ASN A 85 -13.89 45.36 -13.92
N LEU A 86 -12.58 45.44 -14.13
CA LEU A 86 -11.64 45.94 -13.14
C LEU A 86 -11.67 47.49 -13.09
N PRO A 87 -11.62 48.09 -11.89
CA PRO A 87 -11.55 49.54 -11.74
C PRO A 87 -10.24 50.09 -12.31
N THR A 88 -10.29 51.22 -13.01
CA THR A 88 -9.10 51.95 -13.45
C THR A 88 -8.48 52.82 -12.35
N THR A 89 -8.93 52.66 -11.10
CA THR A 89 -8.39 53.36 -9.93
C THR A 89 -7.12 52.67 -9.41
N ASN A 90 -6.44 53.33 -8.46
CA ASN A 90 -5.20 52.84 -7.88
C ASN A 90 -5.39 51.43 -7.25
N PRO A 91 -4.49 50.46 -7.50
CA PRO A 91 -4.56 49.12 -6.91
C PRO A 91 -4.59 49.08 -5.37
N HIS A 92 -4.11 50.12 -4.67
CA HIS A 92 -4.30 50.26 -3.21
C HIS A 92 -5.77 50.49 -2.79
N GLU A 93 -6.59 50.99 -3.71
CA GLU A 93 -8.01 51.27 -3.50
C GLU A 93 -8.90 50.08 -3.89
N TRP A 94 -8.30 49.02 -4.45
CA TRP A 94 -9.03 47.82 -4.86
C TRP A 94 -9.44 46.99 -3.65
N SER A 95 -10.70 46.55 -3.67
CA SER A 95 -11.22 45.62 -2.66
C SER A 95 -10.58 44.23 -2.81
N ALA A 96 -10.66 43.38 -1.79
CA ALA A 96 -10.19 42.00 -1.89
C ALA A 96 -10.84 41.26 -3.07
N ALA A 97 -12.16 41.41 -3.25
CA ALA A 97 -12.89 40.82 -4.37
C ALA A 97 -12.43 41.35 -5.75
N THR A 98 -11.92 42.58 -5.81
CA THR A 98 -11.37 43.15 -7.06
C THR A 98 -10.01 42.52 -7.40
N TRP A 99 -9.20 42.24 -6.39
CA TRP A 99 -7.95 41.50 -6.56
C TRP A 99 -8.21 40.06 -6.98
N ASP A 100 -9.24 39.41 -6.43
CA ASP A 100 -9.61 38.05 -6.83
C ASP A 100 -10.01 38.00 -8.32
N ILE A 101 -10.83 38.96 -8.79
CA ILE A 101 -11.19 39.06 -10.22
C ILE A 101 -9.95 39.30 -11.10
N TYR A 102 -8.98 40.11 -10.64
CA TYR A 102 -7.74 40.35 -11.37
C TYR A 102 -6.91 39.08 -11.49
N PHE A 103 -6.74 38.32 -10.40
CA PHE A 103 -5.97 37.09 -10.41
C PHE A 103 -6.69 35.95 -11.15
N ASP A 104 -8.02 35.85 -11.06
CA ASP A 104 -8.81 34.87 -11.80
C ASP A 104 -8.77 35.13 -13.32
N ALA A 105 -8.70 36.39 -13.74
CA ALA A 105 -8.54 36.74 -15.15
C ALA A 105 -7.12 36.49 -15.67
N TYR A 106 -6.11 36.68 -14.82
CA TYR A 106 -4.71 36.47 -15.17
C TYR A 106 -4.29 34.99 -15.09
N PHE A 107 -4.97 34.22 -14.23
CA PHE A 107 -4.75 32.80 -13.97
C PHE A 107 -6.10 32.05 -13.99
N PRO A 108 -6.80 31.99 -15.14
CA PRO A 108 -8.06 31.26 -15.21
C PRO A 108 -7.84 29.80 -14.82
N THR A 109 -8.74 29.26 -14.00
CA THR A 109 -8.64 27.90 -13.45
C THR A 109 -8.42 26.88 -14.57
N GLY A 110 -7.19 26.37 -14.66
CA GLY A 110 -6.73 25.49 -15.74
C GLY A 110 -5.51 26.06 -16.45
N ASN A 111 -4.32 25.72 -15.96
CA ASN A 111 -3.01 26.10 -16.50
C ASN A 111 -2.87 25.84 -18.01
N ALA A 112 -3.24 26.81 -18.84
CA ALA A 112 -2.66 26.96 -20.17
C ALA A 112 -1.85 28.26 -20.16
N GLU A 113 -0.60 28.21 -20.60
CA GLU A 113 0.06 29.44 -21.04
C GLU A 113 -0.82 30.14 -22.08
N PRO A 114 -0.81 31.48 -22.16
CA PRO A 114 -1.45 32.20 -23.24
C PRO A 114 -1.00 31.60 -24.57
N THR A 115 -1.94 31.26 -25.45
CA THR A 115 -1.64 30.74 -26.77
C THR A 115 -0.80 31.75 -27.56
N ASP A 116 -0.04 31.30 -28.55
CA ASP A 116 0.78 32.20 -29.38
C ASP A 116 -0.05 33.33 -30.03
N ALA A 117 -1.33 33.05 -30.30
CA ALA A 117 -2.29 34.05 -30.76
C ALA A 117 -2.63 35.11 -29.69
N GLU A 118 -2.82 34.71 -28.44
CA GLU A 118 -3.08 35.62 -27.31
C GLU A 118 -1.83 36.43 -26.96
N LYS A 119 -0.63 35.82 -26.99
CA LYS A 119 0.66 36.51 -26.83
C LYS A 119 0.83 37.60 -27.90
N LYS A 120 0.46 37.30 -29.14
CA LYS A 120 0.49 38.23 -30.27
C LYS A 120 -0.52 39.38 -30.11
N ASP A 121 -1.78 39.10 -29.77
CA ASP A 121 -2.81 40.13 -29.59
C ASP A 121 -2.47 41.12 -28.47
N ILE A 122 -1.85 40.65 -27.38
CA ILE A 122 -1.36 41.49 -26.29
C ILE A 122 -0.24 42.43 -26.78
N LEU A 123 0.70 41.91 -27.56
CA LEU A 123 1.81 42.70 -28.11
C LEU A 123 1.31 43.78 -29.09
N GLU A 124 0.37 43.42 -29.96
CA GLU A 124 -0.26 44.33 -30.92
C GLU A 124 -1.11 45.40 -30.22
N GLY A 125 -1.81 45.07 -29.14
CA GLY A 125 -2.56 46.02 -28.31
C GLY A 125 -1.66 47.06 -27.64
N ILE A 126 -0.48 46.64 -27.17
CA ILE A 126 0.53 47.54 -26.60
C ILE A 126 1.09 48.49 -27.67
N TYR A 127 1.44 47.98 -28.86
CA TYR A 127 1.93 48.81 -29.97
C TYR A 127 0.90 49.85 -30.45
N THR A 128 -0.37 49.44 -30.60
CA THR A 128 -1.47 50.31 -31.05
C THR A 128 -1.75 51.45 -30.07
N THR A 129 -1.61 51.17 -28.77
CA THR A 129 -1.79 52.17 -27.70
C THR A 129 -0.64 53.20 -27.70
N TYR A 130 0.56 52.82 -28.14
CA TYR A 130 1.74 53.70 -28.19
C TYR A 130 1.86 54.51 -29.50
N SER A 131 1.42 53.97 -30.63
CA SER A 131 1.53 54.63 -31.95
C SER A 131 0.51 55.77 -32.15
N GLY A 132 -0.57 55.81 -31.37
CA GLY A 132 -1.57 56.89 -31.37
C GLY A 132 -1.09 58.23 -30.78
N ASN A 133 0.08 58.29 -30.13
CA ASN A 133 0.64 59.50 -29.54
C ASN A 133 1.88 59.94 -30.34
N ALA A 134 1.64 60.81 -31.32
CA ALA A 134 2.58 61.12 -32.40
C ALA A 134 3.96 61.63 -31.92
N ALA A 135 5.01 61.09 -32.57
CA ALA A 135 6.41 61.50 -32.58
C ALA A 135 7.40 60.95 -31.52
N HIS A 136 6.98 60.22 -30.47
CA HIS A 136 7.94 59.57 -29.55
C HIS A 136 7.75 58.05 -29.38
N GLY A 137 6.58 57.48 -29.69
CA GLY A 137 6.31 56.05 -29.51
C GLY A 137 7.09 55.13 -30.46
N GLN A 138 7.30 55.57 -31.69
CA GLN A 138 7.97 54.76 -32.72
C GLN A 138 9.49 54.65 -32.47
N GLU A 139 10.17 55.76 -32.18
CA GLU A 139 11.61 55.73 -31.85
C GLU A 139 11.92 54.92 -30.57
N LEU A 140 10.97 54.86 -29.63
CA LEU A 140 11.07 54.04 -28.43
C LEU A 140 10.97 52.54 -28.75
N TRP A 141 9.98 52.15 -29.57
CA TRP A 141 9.81 50.77 -30.04
C TRP A 141 11.05 50.25 -30.79
N GLU A 142 11.56 51.05 -31.73
CA GLU A 142 12.72 50.68 -32.55
C GLU A 142 14.01 50.51 -31.71
N SER A 143 14.20 51.36 -30.69
CA SER A 143 15.30 51.21 -29.72
C SER A 143 15.14 49.96 -28.85
N LEU A 144 13.90 49.60 -28.49
CA LEU A 144 13.58 48.45 -27.65
C LEU A 144 13.89 47.12 -28.33
N VAL A 145 13.47 46.97 -29.58
CA VAL A 145 13.71 45.75 -30.37
C VAL A 145 15.21 45.56 -30.63
N THR A 146 15.94 46.66 -30.86
CA THR A 146 17.40 46.65 -31.05
C THR A 146 18.15 46.15 -29.81
N ASP A 147 17.75 46.62 -28.63
CA ASP A 147 18.36 46.21 -27.36
C ASP A 147 17.98 44.76 -26.99
N TYR A 148 16.74 44.33 -27.27
CA TYR A 148 16.28 42.95 -27.05
C TYR A 148 17.06 41.94 -27.91
N ASN A 149 17.21 42.22 -29.21
CA ASN A 149 18.01 41.42 -30.14
C ASN A 149 19.48 41.29 -29.67
N SER A 150 20.04 42.39 -29.16
CA SER A 150 21.43 42.42 -28.68
C SER A 150 21.64 41.60 -27.40
N ALA A 151 20.66 41.56 -26.51
CA ALA A 151 20.75 40.85 -25.23
C ALA A 151 20.42 39.35 -25.33
N HIS A 152 19.57 38.94 -26.27
CA HIS A 152 19.01 37.58 -26.33
C HIS A 152 19.35 36.84 -27.63
N GLY A 153 20.14 37.45 -28.52
CA GLY A 153 20.53 36.85 -29.81
C GLY A 153 19.38 36.69 -30.81
N ALA A 154 18.22 37.31 -30.55
CA ALA A 154 17.08 37.35 -31.45
C ALA A 154 17.36 38.27 -32.66
N ASN A 155 16.66 38.05 -33.78
CA ASN A 155 16.89 38.79 -35.03
C ASN A 155 15.61 39.48 -35.53
N LEU A 156 14.92 40.16 -34.61
CA LEU A 156 13.64 40.83 -34.87
C LEU A 156 13.83 42.13 -35.69
N PRO A 157 12.89 42.51 -36.57
CA PRO A 157 12.98 43.76 -37.33
C PRO A 157 12.96 44.99 -36.42
N THR A 158 14.01 45.81 -36.47
CA THR A 158 14.15 47.00 -35.63
C THR A 158 13.38 48.22 -36.15
N SER A 159 12.68 48.10 -37.28
CA SER A 159 11.82 49.16 -37.84
C SER A 159 10.58 48.54 -38.48
N GLY A 160 9.39 49.05 -38.15
CA GLY A 160 8.10 48.60 -38.70
C GLY A 160 7.13 48.05 -37.67
N ASP A 161 5.86 47.97 -38.08
CA ASP A 161 4.73 47.50 -37.27
C ASP A 161 4.81 45.97 -37.05
N PRO A 162 4.71 45.44 -35.81
CA PRO A 162 4.62 44.00 -35.56
C PRO A 162 3.47 43.29 -36.31
N GLN A 163 2.41 44.02 -36.72
CA GLN A 163 1.35 43.50 -37.59
C GLN A 163 1.85 43.13 -39.00
N SER A 164 3.02 43.65 -39.41
CA SER A 164 3.65 43.37 -40.70
C SER A 164 4.71 42.26 -40.66
N TRP A 165 4.96 41.67 -39.50
CA TRP A 165 5.94 40.59 -39.34
C TRP A 165 5.48 39.30 -40.01
N SER A 166 6.39 38.65 -40.73
CA SER A 166 6.15 37.32 -41.27
C SER A 166 6.07 36.28 -40.16
N SER A 167 5.45 35.13 -40.44
CA SER A 167 5.33 34.01 -39.49
C SER A 167 6.68 33.59 -38.91
N SER A 168 7.73 33.57 -39.73
CA SER A 168 9.09 33.23 -39.30
C SER A 168 9.69 34.19 -38.26
N ILE A 169 9.32 35.46 -38.30
CA ILE A 169 9.80 36.46 -37.34
C ILE A 169 9.07 36.31 -36.00
N TRP A 170 7.79 35.89 -36.04
CA TRP A 170 7.02 35.54 -34.85
C TRP A 170 7.56 34.28 -34.18
N ASP A 171 7.98 33.28 -34.96
CA ASP A 171 8.59 32.05 -34.43
C ASP A 171 9.92 32.34 -33.71
N ASP A 172 10.74 33.25 -34.26
CA ASP A 172 12.01 33.70 -33.63
C ASP A 172 11.76 34.44 -32.30
N TYR A 173 10.69 35.24 -32.21
CA TYR A 173 10.28 35.93 -30.98
C TYR A 173 9.83 34.95 -29.89
N LEU A 174 8.96 34.00 -30.26
CA LEU A 174 8.44 32.98 -29.33
C LEU A 174 9.56 32.06 -28.81
N THR A 175 10.50 31.69 -29.67
CA THR A 175 11.66 30.87 -29.29
C THR A 175 12.56 31.57 -28.26
N ALA A 176 12.79 32.88 -28.43
CA ALA A 176 13.53 33.68 -27.46
C ALA A 176 12.77 33.83 -26.13
N TYR A 177 11.46 34.10 -26.20
CA TYR A 177 10.56 34.18 -25.04
C TYR A 177 10.59 32.90 -24.17
N ASP A 178 10.55 31.73 -24.81
CA ASP A 178 10.59 30.44 -24.10
C ASP A 178 11.97 30.12 -23.50
N SER A 179 13.05 30.63 -24.12
CA SER A 179 14.42 30.43 -23.63
C SER A 179 14.72 31.17 -22.32
N ASP A 180 14.10 32.34 -22.11
CA ASP A 180 14.25 33.13 -20.88
C ASP A 180 13.50 32.51 -19.68
N ASN A 181 12.43 31.74 -19.94
CA ASN A 181 11.67 31.03 -18.91
C ASN A 181 12.33 29.75 -18.38
N THR A 182 13.48 29.33 -18.95
CA THR A 182 14.22 28.12 -18.51
C THR A 182 15.60 28.40 -17.90
N GLY A 183 15.88 29.65 -17.52
CA GLY A 183 17.01 29.98 -16.64
C GLY A 183 18.38 29.56 -17.20
N GLY A 184 18.69 29.99 -18.43
CA GLY A 184 20.01 29.77 -19.04
C GLY A 184 21.02 30.84 -18.62
N ASN A 185 21.82 30.58 -17.58
CA ASN A 185 23.04 31.35 -17.36
C ASN A 185 24.05 30.96 -18.44
N GLY A 186 24.47 31.91 -19.27
CA GLY A 186 25.35 31.67 -20.41
C GLY A 186 26.69 31.08 -19.98
N ASP A 187 26.99 29.88 -20.47
CA ASP A 187 28.36 29.40 -20.58
C ASP A 187 28.61 28.84 -21.98
N THR A 188 29.70 29.29 -22.58
CA THR A 188 30.10 29.00 -23.96
C THR A 188 31.26 28.02 -23.93
N GLY A 189 30.97 26.73 -24.15
CA GLY A 189 32.04 25.79 -24.46
C GLY A 189 31.68 24.31 -24.30
N GLY A 190 31.56 23.60 -25.43
CA GLY A 190 31.70 22.14 -25.47
C GLY A 190 30.74 21.44 -26.42
N ASN A 191 31.24 21.04 -27.59
CA ASN A 191 30.57 20.18 -28.56
C ASN A 191 30.33 18.75 -28.00
N GLY A 192 29.36 18.60 -27.10
CA GLY A 192 28.47 17.45 -27.09
C GLY A 192 27.19 17.93 -27.76
N THR A 193 26.74 17.26 -28.81
CA THR A 193 25.59 17.74 -29.59
C THR A 193 24.41 17.95 -28.64
N THR A 194 23.60 18.98 -28.84
CA THR A 194 22.45 19.34 -27.98
C THR A 194 21.54 18.14 -27.65
N LEU A 195 21.59 17.09 -28.48
CA LEU A 195 20.96 15.79 -28.27
C LEU A 195 21.57 14.95 -27.14
N ASP A 196 22.90 14.91 -26.99
CA ASP A 196 23.58 14.15 -25.93
C ASP A 196 23.29 14.74 -24.55
N ILE A 197 23.23 16.08 -24.47
CA ILE A 197 22.81 16.82 -23.27
C ILE A 197 21.35 16.52 -22.97
N ALA A 198 20.46 16.61 -23.97
CA ALA A 198 19.04 16.29 -23.79
C ALA A 198 18.83 14.81 -23.36
N LYS A 199 19.61 13.86 -23.90
CA LYS A 199 19.59 12.45 -23.48
C LYS A 199 20.08 12.28 -22.04
N ALA A 200 21.17 12.96 -21.65
CA ALA A 200 21.70 12.92 -20.29
C ALA A 200 20.70 13.51 -19.28
N GLU A 201 20.01 14.59 -19.64
CA GLU A 201 18.97 15.18 -18.82
C GLU A 201 17.72 14.31 -18.73
N LEU A 202 17.27 13.68 -19.82
CA LEU A 202 16.16 12.73 -19.79
C LEU A 202 16.53 11.50 -18.95
N GLN A 203 17.77 10.99 -19.08
CA GLN A 203 18.29 9.92 -18.24
C GLN A 203 18.32 10.32 -16.76
N ALA A 204 18.78 11.53 -16.44
CA ALA A 204 18.77 12.06 -15.08
C ALA A 204 17.35 12.27 -14.55
N ALA A 205 16.41 12.73 -15.39
CA ALA A 205 15.00 12.89 -15.04
C ALA A 205 14.31 11.53 -14.80
N ILE A 206 14.65 10.50 -15.59
CA ILE A 206 14.26 9.11 -15.38
C ILE A 206 14.85 8.59 -14.07
N THR A 207 16.13 8.81 -13.80
CA THR A 207 16.77 8.39 -12.53
C THR A 207 16.22 9.16 -11.32
N ALA A 208 15.87 10.44 -11.46
CA ALA A 208 15.19 11.20 -10.41
C ALA A 208 13.70 10.81 -10.30
N ALA A 209 13.11 10.25 -11.35
CA ALA A 209 11.78 9.64 -11.34
C ALA A 209 11.81 8.21 -10.76
N THR A 210 12.97 7.54 -10.74
CA THR A 210 13.12 6.26 -10.05
C THR A 210 13.07 6.46 -8.54
N PHE A 211 12.38 5.52 -7.89
CA PHE A 211 11.88 5.54 -6.52
C PHE A 211 12.76 6.26 -5.47
N THR A 212 12.12 7.12 -4.66
CA THR A 212 12.67 7.61 -3.38
C THR A 212 11.89 6.97 -2.24
N GLU A 213 12.59 6.25 -1.37
CA GLU A 213 11.99 5.56 -0.22
C GLU A 213 11.31 6.55 0.74
N GLY A 214 10.03 6.29 1.06
CA GLY A 214 9.24 7.13 1.98
C GLY A 214 8.42 8.24 1.32
N THR A 215 8.53 8.45 0.01
CA THR A 215 7.71 9.43 -0.72
C THR A 215 6.31 8.85 -1.00
N ARG A 216 5.25 9.59 -0.65
CA ARG A 216 3.87 9.24 -1.01
C ARG A 216 3.65 9.52 -2.50
N TYR A 217 3.34 8.50 -3.28
CA TYR A 217 2.97 8.62 -4.69
C TYR A 217 1.46 8.63 -4.85
N THR A 218 0.96 9.28 -5.89
CA THR A 218 -0.48 9.24 -6.16
C THR A 218 -0.96 7.89 -6.63
N VAL A 219 -2.27 7.84 -6.51
CA VAL A 219 -3.17 6.76 -6.75
C VAL A 219 -3.39 6.55 -8.24
N GLY A 220 -3.22 5.30 -8.65
CA GLY A 220 -3.28 4.87 -10.04
C GLY A 220 -1.92 4.76 -10.72
N ALA A 221 -0.81 4.89 -9.99
CA ALA A 221 0.50 4.53 -10.51
C ALA A 221 0.57 3.01 -10.74
N LYS A 222 0.46 2.60 -12.01
CA LYS A 222 0.58 1.19 -12.44
C LYS A 222 2.06 0.90 -12.68
N PHE A 223 2.66 0.09 -11.82
CA PHE A 223 4.03 -0.37 -11.98
C PHE A 223 4.05 -1.77 -12.56
N VAL A 224 4.54 -1.91 -13.78
CA VAL A 224 4.77 -3.21 -14.42
C VAL A 224 6.28 -3.43 -14.38
N GLY A 225 6.72 -4.37 -13.55
CA GLY A 225 8.12 -4.79 -13.55
C GLY A 225 8.33 -5.88 -14.58
N ASP A 226 9.17 -5.64 -15.58
CA ASP A 226 9.84 -6.72 -16.31
C ASP A 226 11.27 -6.88 -15.76
N THR A 227 11.50 -8.04 -15.13
CA THR A 227 12.77 -8.75 -14.82
C THR A 227 14.11 -7.99 -14.56
N GLY A 228 14.10 -6.75 -14.08
CA GLY A 228 15.33 -5.97 -13.85
C GLY A 228 15.34 -4.99 -12.68
N THR A 229 14.98 -5.45 -11.47
CA THR A 229 15.27 -4.82 -10.14
C THR A 229 14.70 -3.44 -9.77
N VAL A 230 14.00 -2.71 -10.64
CA VAL A 230 13.30 -1.47 -10.24
C VAL A 230 11.89 -1.42 -10.88
N PRO A 231 10.84 -1.02 -10.15
CA PRO A 231 9.52 -0.77 -10.74
C PRO A 231 9.61 0.29 -11.86
N VAL A 232 9.27 -0.09 -13.08
CA VAL A 232 9.19 0.83 -14.22
C VAL A 232 7.71 1.21 -14.37
N GLY A 233 7.32 2.42 -13.94
CA GLY A 233 5.88 2.69 -13.85
C GLY A 233 5.42 4.01 -13.23
N LEU A 234 6.04 5.15 -13.53
CA LEU A 234 5.34 6.42 -13.27
C LEU A 234 4.39 6.71 -14.45
N PHE A 235 3.10 6.82 -14.10
CA PHE A 235 1.94 7.50 -14.72
C PHE A 235 1.57 7.23 -16.18
N THR A 236 0.34 6.74 -16.38
CA THR A 236 -0.31 6.55 -17.68
C THR A 236 -1.07 7.80 -18.13
N THR A 237 -0.76 8.33 -19.31
CA THR A 237 -1.75 9.08 -20.10
C THR A 237 -2.32 8.13 -21.15
N GLY A 238 -3.52 7.59 -20.91
CA GLY A 238 -4.22 6.77 -21.92
C GLY A 238 -3.61 5.39 -22.21
N ASP A 239 -3.11 4.71 -21.17
CA ASP A 239 -2.70 3.28 -21.12
C ASP A 239 -1.19 2.95 -21.03
N ASP A 240 -0.25 3.89 -21.24
CA ASP A 240 1.22 3.61 -21.20
C ASP A 240 1.99 4.40 -20.13
N SER A 241 2.94 3.78 -19.41
CA SER A 241 3.76 4.47 -18.38
C SER A 241 4.71 5.50 -18.98
N ALA A 242 4.69 6.74 -18.46
CA ALA A 242 5.59 7.82 -18.83
C ALA A 242 7.08 7.50 -18.63
N ILE A 243 7.47 6.71 -17.62
CA ILE A 243 8.86 6.21 -17.51
C ILE A 243 9.19 5.24 -18.64
N ILE A 244 8.29 4.29 -18.95
CA ILE A 244 8.52 3.32 -20.05
C ILE A 244 8.61 4.07 -21.38
N THR A 245 7.70 5.01 -21.64
CA THR A 245 7.73 5.86 -22.82
C THR A 245 9.01 6.70 -22.87
N ALA A 246 9.43 7.30 -21.75
CA ALA A 246 10.67 8.07 -21.67
C ALA A 246 11.91 7.21 -21.91
N GLN A 247 11.97 6.01 -21.34
CA GLN A 247 13.05 5.04 -21.54
C GLN A 247 13.10 4.57 -23.00
N ALA A 248 11.96 4.25 -23.60
CA ALA A 248 11.86 3.86 -25.01
C ALA A 248 12.32 4.99 -25.95
N VAL A 249 11.98 6.24 -25.65
CA VAL A 249 12.45 7.42 -26.41
C VAL A 249 13.95 7.63 -26.22
N LEU A 250 14.49 7.43 -25.02
CA LEU A 250 15.91 7.55 -24.74
C LEU A 250 16.75 6.52 -25.52
N GLU A 251 16.24 5.28 -25.61
CA GLU A 251 16.88 4.14 -26.28
C GLU A 251 16.64 4.12 -27.80
N ALA A 252 15.71 4.93 -28.32
CA ALA A 252 15.37 4.92 -29.74
C ALA A 252 16.56 5.40 -30.62
N PRO A 253 16.97 4.63 -31.65
CA PRO A 253 18.06 4.99 -32.55
C PRO A 253 17.82 6.28 -33.36
N GLY A 254 16.55 6.69 -33.51
CA GLY A 254 16.11 7.88 -34.23
C GLY A 254 15.55 9.00 -33.34
N ALA A 255 15.87 9.01 -32.04
CA ALA A 255 15.39 10.03 -31.12
C ALA A 255 15.84 11.44 -31.55
N THR A 256 14.88 12.35 -31.67
CA THR A 256 15.13 13.78 -31.91
C THR A 256 15.11 14.55 -30.58
N ILE A 257 15.73 15.74 -30.56
CA ILE A 257 15.66 16.66 -29.40
C ILE A 257 14.20 16.94 -29.03
N ALA A 258 13.34 17.14 -30.02
CA ALA A 258 11.90 17.35 -29.80
C ALA A 258 11.22 16.15 -29.13
N SER A 259 11.54 14.92 -29.57
CA SER A 259 10.97 13.72 -28.91
C SER A 259 11.48 13.53 -27.48
N ILE A 260 12.74 13.86 -27.21
CA ILE A 260 13.37 13.75 -25.89
C ILE A 260 12.80 14.80 -24.94
N ASN A 261 12.71 16.05 -25.38
CA ASN A 261 12.12 17.14 -24.58
C ASN A 261 10.64 16.88 -24.32
N LYS A 262 9.90 16.39 -25.32
CA LYS A 262 8.51 15.97 -25.13
C LYS A 262 8.40 14.84 -24.09
N ALA A 263 9.24 13.81 -24.16
CA ALA A 263 9.25 12.72 -23.18
C ALA A 263 9.61 13.20 -21.77
N LYS A 264 10.58 14.11 -21.63
CA LYS A 264 10.95 14.76 -20.37
C LYS A 264 9.79 15.57 -19.80
N THR A 265 9.15 16.41 -20.62
CA THR A 265 8.00 17.21 -20.21
C THR A 265 6.79 16.35 -19.85
N ASP A 266 6.53 15.29 -20.61
CA ASP A 266 5.46 14.35 -20.29
C ASP A 266 5.75 13.60 -18.97
N LEU A 267 7.02 13.24 -18.71
CA LEU A 267 7.48 12.67 -17.43
C LEU A 267 7.34 13.64 -16.25
N GLU A 268 7.72 14.91 -16.43
CA GLU A 268 7.58 15.94 -15.39
C GLU A 268 6.10 16.34 -15.17
N ARG A 269 5.30 16.43 -16.24
CA ARG A 269 3.85 16.66 -16.14
C ARG A 269 3.17 15.50 -15.41
N ALA A 270 3.60 14.28 -15.68
CA ALA A 270 3.18 13.09 -14.98
C ALA A 270 3.53 13.15 -13.47
N LYS A 271 4.75 13.59 -13.12
CA LYS A 271 5.14 13.84 -11.71
C LYS A 271 4.32 14.94 -11.06
N ALA A 272 4.03 16.04 -11.76
CA ALA A 272 3.27 17.17 -11.23
C ALA A 272 1.78 16.83 -11.06
N ALA A 273 1.15 16.16 -12.03
CA ALA A 273 -0.21 15.65 -11.91
C ALA A 273 -0.35 14.68 -10.73
N ALA A 274 0.73 13.96 -10.42
CA ALA A 274 0.86 13.11 -9.26
C ALA A 274 1.16 13.82 -7.94
N ALA A 275 1.46 15.11 -7.94
CA ALA A 275 1.55 15.91 -6.72
C ALA A 275 0.21 16.61 -6.42
N ILE A 276 -0.58 16.91 -7.46
CA ILE A 276 -1.75 17.80 -7.40
C ILE A 276 -3.06 17.06 -7.01
N SER A 277 -3.18 15.74 -7.21
CA SER A 277 -4.36 15.01 -6.75
C SER A 277 -4.29 14.69 -5.25
N GLY A 278 -4.56 15.70 -4.42
CA GLY A 278 -4.86 15.49 -3.01
C GLY A 278 -6.00 14.47 -2.85
N GLY A 279 -5.71 13.36 -2.18
CA GLY A 279 -6.72 12.55 -1.50
C GLY A 279 -7.70 11.75 -2.35
N PHE A 280 -7.27 11.17 -3.47
CA PHE A 280 -8.01 10.04 -4.05
C PHE A 280 -7.10 8.84 -4.13
N ASP A 281 -7.66 7.68 -3.75
CA ASP A 281 -7.12 6.41 -3.22
C ASP A 281 -6.90 5.32 -4.32
N ILE A 282 -5.84 4.50 -4.25
CA ILE A 282 -5.50 3.49 -5.29
C ILE A 282 -6.66 2.50 -5.42
N LEU A 283 -7.36 2.25 -4.31
CA LEU A 283 -8.61 1.50 -4.19
C LEU A 283 -9.89 2.29 -4.52
N HIS A 284 -9.82 3.62 -4.74
CA HIS A 284 -10.90 4.43 -5.30
C HIS A 284 -10.82 4.51 -6.84
N ARG A 285 -9.62 4.49 -7.44
CA ARG A 285 -9.44 4.40 -8.92
C ARG A 285 -9.38 2.97 -9.44
N ILE A 286 -8.92 2.01 -8.63
CA ILE A 286 -9.44 0.65 -8.68
C ILE A 286 -10.89 0.80 -8.28
N ASN A 287 -11.78 1.06 -9.22
CA ASN A 287 -13.21 0.90 -8.98
C ASN A 287 -13.35 -0.52 -8.38
N ALA A 288 -13.65 -0.62 -7.08
CA ALA A 288 -13.46 -1.85 -6.28
C ALA A 288 -14.23 -3.05 -6.85
N ALA A 289 -15.22 -2.78 -7.72
CA ALA A 289 -15.94 -3.76 -8.51
C ALA A 289 -15.39 -4.01 -9.93
N ASN A 290 -14.62 -3.09 -10.54
CA ASN A 290 -14.24 -3.16 -11.95
C ASN A 290 -12.74 -3.43 -12.21
N LEU A 291 -11.75 -2.92 -11.47
CA LEU A 291 -10.35 -3.19 -11.85
C LEU A 291 -9.88 -4.58 -11.43
N ILE A 292 -10.40 -5.14 -10.33
CA ILE A 292 -10.16 -6.55 -9.99
C ILE A 292 -10.95 -7.48 -10.94
N TYR A 293 -12.02 -6.97 -11.57
CA TYR A 293 -12.77 -7.67 -12.62
C TYR A 293 -12.06 -7.62 -13.98
N THR A 294 -11.41 -6.50 -14.32
CA THR A 294 -10.80 -6.23 -15.64
C THR A 294 -9.28 -6.30 -15.66
N ALA A 295 -8.62 -6.53 -14.52
CA ALA A 295 -7.19 -6.75 -14.42
C ALA A 295 -6.76 -7.92 -15.33
N PRO A 296 -5.76 -7.74 -16.21
CA PRO A 296 -5.05 -8.86 -16.82
C PRO A 296 -4.64 -9.89 -15.77
N ALA A 297 -4.71 -11.18 -16.11
CA ALA A 297 -4.29 -12.23 -15.18
C ALA A 297 -2.80 -12.06 -14.78
N GLY A 298 -2.50 -12.08 -13.48
CA GLY A 298 -1.12 -12.12 -12.96
C GLY A 298 -0.48 -10.76 -12.62
N ILE A 299 -1.26 -9.79 -12.15
CA ILE A 299 -0.73 -8.45 -11.79
C ILE A 299 -0.06 -8.48 -10.41
N THR A 300 1.06 -7.77 -10.28
CA THR A 300 1.64 -7.39 -8.99
C THR A 300 1.35 -5.93 -8.70
N ILE A 301 0.85 -5.64 -7.49
CA ILE A 301 0.55 -4.31 -6.97
C ILE A 301 1.59 -4.01 -5.89
N TYR A 302 2.39 -2.98 -6.14
CA TYR A 302 3.40 -2.51 -5.19
C TYR A 302 2.81 -1.45 -4.26
N LEU A 303 2.99 -1.63 -2.95
CA LEU A 303 2.57 -0.71 -1.90
C LEU A 303 3.77 0.14 -1.49
N TYR A 304 3.60 1.47 -1.54
CA TYR A 304 4.65 2.43 -1.20
C TYR A 304 4.33 3.26 0.04
N SER A 305 3.09 3.21 0.51
CA SER A 305 2.57 3.86 1.71
C SER A 305 1.62 2.92 2.46
N ASP A 306 1.37 3.24 3.73
CA ASP A 306 0.24 2.67 4.45
C ASP A 306 -1.07 3.22 3.86
N GLU A 307 -2.06 2.35 3.72
CA GLU A 307 -3.37 2.64 3.15
C GLU A 307 -4.47 2.39 4.19
N SER A 308 -5.52 3.20 4.17
CA SER A 308 -6.70 3.02 5.03
C SER A 308 -7.97 3.21 4.22
N TYR A 309 -8.85 2.22 4.25
CA TYR A 309 -10.00 2.16 3.34
C TYR A 309 -11.34 2.13 4.07
N ARG A 310 -12.31 2.87 3.52
CA ARG A 310 -13.74 2.82 3.85
C ARG A 310 -14.54 2.62 2.56
N LEU A 311 -15.40 1.60 2.51
CA LEU A 311 -16.45 1.43 1.52
C LEU A 311 -17.49 2.56 1.62
N TYR A 312 -17.85 3.11 0.46
CA TYR A 312 -19.01 3.99 0.35
C TYR A 312 -20.30 3.18 0.54
N ARG A 313 -21.28 3.72 1.29
CA ARG A 313 -22.53 3.03 1.69
C ARG A 313 -23.11 2.15 0.56
N GLY A 314 -23.01 0.83 0.71
CA GLY A 314 -23.65 -0.16 -0.17
C GLY A 314 -22.77 -0.78 -1.27
N GLN A 315 -21.46 -0.53 -1.30
CA GLN A 315 -20.51 -1.22 -2.20
C GLN A 315 -19.92 -2.49 -1.54
N SER A 316 -19.58 -3.51 -2.33
CA SER A 316 -19.07 -4.81 -1.87
C SER A 316 -17.54 -4.88 -1.74
N LEU A 317 -17.08 -5.88 -0.96
CA LEU A 317 -15.73 -6.47 -0.82
C LEU A 317 -14.79 -6.34 -2.05
N PHE A 318 -13.46 -6.35 -1.82
CA PHE A 318 -12.49 -6.60 -2.89
C PHE A 318 -12.63 -8.03 -3.43
N SER A 319 -13.42 -8.21 -4.49
CA SER A 319 -13.70 -9.53 -5.07
C SER A 319 -12.66 -9.95 -6.10
N ILE A 320 -11.77 -10.87 -5.71
CA ILE A 320 -10.65 -11.42 -6.48
C ILE A 320 -11.12 -12.57 -7.39
N MET A 321 -11.16 -12.29 -8.70
CA MET A 321 -11.41 -13.28 -9.76
C MET A 321 -10.20 -13.59 -10.63
N HIS A 322 -9.14 -12.77 -10.54
CA HIS A 322 -7.87 -12.97 -11.25
C HIS A 322 -6.71 -13.15 -10.25
N ASN A 323 -5.54 -13.53 -10.76
CA ASN A 323 -4.33 -13.65 -9.94
C ASN A 323 -3.74 -12.26 -9.65
N ILE A 324 -3.65 -11.91 -8.37
CA ILE A 324 -3.13 -10.64 -7.85
C ILE A 324 -2.04 -10.93 -6.82
N THR A 325 -0.93 -10.21 -6.90
CA THR A 325 0.12 -10.18 -5.89
C THR A 325 0.20 -8.80 -5.27
N LEU A 326 0.33 -8.70 -3.95
CA LEU A 326 0.61 -7.48 -3.22
C LEU A 326 2.04 -7.53 -2.69
N GLU A 327 2.80 -6.44 -2.81
CA GLU A 327 4.18 -6.36 -2.33
C GLU A 327 4.50 -4.99 -1.74
N GLY A 328 4.99 -4.94 -0.51
CA GLY A 328 5.43 -3.71 0.13
C GLY A 328 6.86 -3.33 -0.26
N VAL A 329 7.07 -2.09 -0.69
CA VAL A 329 8.39 -1.60 -1.11
C VAL A 329 9.12 -0.92 0.04
N GLY A 330 10.37 -1.38 0.26
CA GLY A 330 11.26 -0.92 1.32
C GLY A 330 10.87 -1.52 2.67
N MET A 331 10.03 -0.80 3.40
CA MET A 331 9.52 -1.18 4.72
C MET A 331 8.12 -1.81 4.67
N GLU A 332 7.69 -2.40 5.80
CA GLU A 332 6.33 -2.92 5.96
C GLU A 332 5.26 -1.86 5.66
N ARG A 333 4.23 -2.26 4.91
CA ARG A 333 3.11 -1.42 4.48
C ARG A 333 1.80 -2.01 4.96
N THR A 334 1.00 -1.20 5.62
CA THR A 334 -0.27 -1.62 6.22
C THR A 334 -1.44 -1.22 5.35
N ILE A 335 -2.28 -2.18 4.98
CA ILE A 335 -3.62 -1.93 4.45
C ILE A 335 -4.61 -2.14 5.59
N THR A 336 -5.25 -1.05 6.01
CA THR A 336 -6.26 -1.06 7.08
C THR A 336 -7.66 -0.95 6.48
N PHE A 337 -8.50 -1.95 6.71
CA PHE A 337 -9.91 -1.88 6.34
C PHE A 337 -10.73 -1.42 7.54
N LEU A 338 -11.50 -0.34 7.38
CA LEU A 338 -12.19 0.35 8.47
C LEU A 338 -13.68 0.04 8.56
N ASP A 339 -14.23 -0.68 7.60
CA ASP A 339 -15.65 -1.05 7.55
C ASP A 339 -15.89 -2.53 7.85
N ASN A 340 -17.16 -2.86 8.04
CA ASN A 340 -17.64 -4.21 8.30
C ASN A 340 -17.59 -5.10 7.05
N GLY A 341 -17.59 -6.41 7.27
CA GLY A 341 -17.45 -7.42 6.23
C GLY A 341 -15.99 -7.79 5.97
N GLU A 342 -15.75 -8.65 5.01
CA GLU A 342 -14.40 -9.10 4.67
C GLU A 342 -13.62 -8.02 3.90
N MET A 343 -12.29 -8.01 4.00
CA MET A 343 -11.48 -7.11 3.16
C MET A 343 -11.35 -7.70 1.75
N PHE A 344 -10.84 -8.93 1.63
CA PHE A 344 -10.69 -9.64 0.36
C PHE A 344 -11.61 -10.86 0.27
N PHE A 345 -12.39 -10.94 -0.81
CA PHE A 345 -13.19 -12.10 -1.18
C PHE A 345 -12.56 -12.79 -2.38
N ILE A 346 -12.22 -14.05 -2.30
CA ILE A 346 -11.61 -14.77 -3.42
C ILE A 346 -12.61 -15.81 -3.93
N SER A 347 -13.12 -15.59 -5.15
CA SER A 347 -14.17 -16.41 -5.76
C SER A 347 -13.70 -17.26 -6.92
N GLU A 348 -12.64 -16.89 -7.65
CA GLU A 348 -12.13 -17.67 -8.78
C GLU A 348 -10.61 -17.59 -8.95
N GLY A 349 -10.01 -16.45 -8.62
CA GLY A 349 -8.58 -16.19 -8.82
C GLY A 349 -7.70 -16.49 -7.62
N SER A 350 -6.57 -15.79 -7.52
CA SER A 350 -5.67 -15.91 -6.39
C SER A 350 -5.19 -14.58 -5.86
N LEU A 351 -4.99 -14.51 -4.54
CA LEU A 351 -4.32 -13.40 -3.88
C LEU A 351 -3.01 -13.90 -3.28
N THR A 352 -1.91 -13.22 -3.56
CA THR A 352 -0.61 -13.47 -2.94
C THR A 352 -0.18 -12.25 -2.13
N LEU A 353 0.06 -12.42 -0.83
CA LEU A 353 0.78 -11.43 -0.03
C LEU A 353 2.26 -11.79 -0.07
N ASN A 354 3.05 -10.95 -0.72
CA ASN A 354 4.49 -11.11 -0.80
C ASN A 354 5.17 -10.43 0.41
N THR A 355 6.39 -9.89 0.23
CA THR A 355 7.11 -9.26 1.33
C THR A 355 6.45 -7.94 1.77
N ASN A 356 6.64 -7.58 3.05
CA ASN A 356 6.31 -6.27 3.61
C ASN A 356 4.83 -5.85 3.51
N VAL A 357 3.89 -6.78 3.39
CA VAL A 357 2.45 -6.48 3.38
C VAL A 357 1.83 -6.83 4.72
N ILE A 358 1.22 -5.85 5.39
CA ILE A 358 0.41 -6.04 6.59
C ILE A 358 -1.04 -5.80 6.22
N LEU A 359 -1.91 -6.78 6.49
CA LEU A 359 -3.35 -6.55 6.48
C LEU A 359 -3.85 -6.38 7.92
N ASN A 360 -4.65 -5.34 8.13
CA ASN A 360 -5.32 -5.04 9.38
C ASN A 360 -6.81 -4.73 9.11
N HIS A 361 -7.70 -5.19 9.99
CA HIS A 361 -9.13 -4.97 9.84
C HIS A 361 -9.75 -4.51 11.16
N ASN A 362 -10.29 -3.30 11.15
CA ASN A 362 -10.92 -2.66 12.32
C ASN A 362 -12.45 -2.79 12.32
N GLY A 363 -13.05 -3.30 11.25
CA GLY A 363 -14.48 -3.65 11.22
C GLY A 363 -14.77 -4.92 12.02
N THR A 364 -16.05 -5.30 12.09
CA THR A 364 -16.48 -6.44 12.91
C THR A 364 -17.13 -7.58 12.16
N ASP A 365 -17.64 -7.41 10.93
CA ASP A 365 -18.58 -8.42 10.38
C ASP A 365 -17.94 -9.45 9.43
N GLY A 366 -16.62 -9.61 9.38
CA GLY A 366 -15.99 -10.57 8.46
C GLY A 366 -14.53 -10.89 8.76
N SER A 367 -13.99 -11.92 8.12
CA SER A 367 -12.55 -12.23 8.11
C SER A 367 -11.81 -11.25 7.20
N VAL A 368 -10.51 -11.02 7.41
CA VAL A 368 -9.73 -10.16 6.49
C VAL A 368 -9.70 -10.75 5.09
N VAL A 369 -9.44 -12.06 4.98
CA VAL A 369 -9.42 -12.78 3.70
C VAL A 369 -10.38 -13.94 3.76
N MET A 370 -11.35 -13.98 2.85
CA MET A 370 -12.26 -15.10 2.66
C MET A 370 -12.03 -15.78 1.32
N ILE A 371 -11.88 -17.10 1.35
CA ILE A 371 -11.73 -17.97 0.19
C ILE A 371 -13.01 -18.78 0.05
N ASN A 372 -13.80 -18.53 -1.00
CA ASN A 372 -15.18 -19.06 -1.12
C ASN A 372 -15.39 -19.94 -2.37
N SER A 373 -14.33 -20.36 -3.05
CA SER A 373 -14.45 -21.27 -4.19
C SER A 373 -13.37 -22.33 -4.19
N ALA A 374 -13.69 -23.52 -4.72
CA ALA A 374 -12.75 -24.63 -4.82
C ALA A 374 -11.52 -24.31 -5.70
N THR A 375 -11.64 -23.36 -6.62
CA THR A 375 -10.53 -22.92 -7.48
C THR A 375 -9.79 -21.69 -6.93
N ALA A 376 -10.36 -21.03 -5.91
CA ALA A 376 -9.76 -19.85 -5.31
C ALA A 376 -8.55 -20.22 -4.46
N ALA A 377 -7.52 -19.38 -4.51
CA ALA A 377 -6.30 -19.59 -3.75
C ALA A 377 -5.83 -18.32 -3.02
N PHE A 378 -5.31 -18.50 -1.82
CA PHE A 378 -4.62 -17.46 -1.07
C PHE A 378 -3.20 -17.92 -0.73
N THR A 379 -2.21 -17.08 -0.96
CA THR A 379 -0.82 -17.36 -0.59
C THR A 379 -0.26 -16.27 0.30
N MET A 380 0.32 -16.65 1.44
CA MET A 380 1.12 -15.75 2.29
C MET A 380 2.58 -16.20 2.27
N ASN A 381 3.46 -15.28 1.87
CA ASN A 381 4.91 -15.49 1.90
C ASN A 381 5.55 -14.83 3.13
N ALA A 382 6.83 -15.15 3.38
CA ALA A 382 7.63 -14.51 4.41
C ALA A 382 7.65 -12.98 4.22
N GLY A 383 7.59 -12.24 5.33
CA GLY A 383 7.48 -10.78 5.32
C GLY A 383 6.04 -10.24 5.28
N SER A 384 5.03 -11.08 5.01
CA SER A 384 3.62 -10.67 5.14
C SER A 384 3.06 -10.89 6.55
N LYS A 385 2.06 -10.10 6.93
CA LYS A 385 1.35 -10.20 8.21
C LYS A 385 -0.16 -10.01 8.05
N ILE A 386 -0.95 -10.74 8.83
CA ILE A 386 -2.36 -10.44 9.10
C ILE A 386 -2.50 -10.27 10.61
N THR A 387 -2.78 -9.06 11.06
CA THR A 387 -2.67 -8.76 12.49
C THR A 387 -3.70 -7.78 13.02
N GLY A 388 -4.11 -7.99 14.27
CA GLY A 388 -4.98 -7.09 15.02
C GLY A 388 -6.41 -7.04 14.51
N CYS A 389 -6.86 -8.06 13.77
CA CYS A 389 -8.16 -8.08 13.12
C CYS A 389 -9.24 -8.57 14.07
N ARG A 390 -10.45 -8.02 13.96
CA ARG A 390 -11.59 -8.41 14.79
C ARG A 390 -12.74 -8.89 13.91
N SER A 391 -13.30 -10.05 14.25
CA SER A 391 -14.45 -10.58 13.55
C SER A 391 -15.54 -11.06 14.51
N GLU A 392 -16.79 -10.84 14.17
CA GLU A 392 -17.97 -11.44 14.76
C GLU A 392 -18.31 -12.77 14.07
N ASN A 393 -17.68 -13.03 12.91
CA ASN A 393 -17.81 -14.26 12.16
C ASN A 393 -16.55 -15.13 12.31
N ASN A 394 -16.58 -16.30 11.67
CA ASN A 394 -15.47 -17.25 11.69
C ASN A 394 -14.23 -16.70 10.98
N GLY A 395 -13.04 -17.07 11.47
CA GLY A 395 -11.76 -16.73 10.83
C GLY A 395 -11.33 -15.30 11.10
N GLY A 396 -10.89 -14.99 12.32
CA GLY A 396 -10.52 -13.62 12.70
C GLY A 396 -9.47 -12.98 11.78
N GLY A 397 -8.55 -13.78 11.22
CA GLY A 397 -7.69 -13.37 10.11
C GLY A 397 -8.16 -13.91 8.76
N VAL A 398 -8.17 -15.24 8.60
CA VAL A 398 -8.46 -15.92 7.33
C VAL A 398 -9.61 -16.90 7.48
N ASN A 399 -10.57 -16.86 6.56
CA ASN A 399 -11.65 -17.83 6.44
C ASN A 399 -11.51 -18.60 5.12
N VAL A 400 -11.25 -19.90 5.21
CA VAL A 400 -11.18 -20.84 4.09
C VAL A 400 -12.47 -21.65 4.07
N ASP A 401 -13.55 -21.10 3.51
CA ASP A 401 -14.79 -21.85 3.32
C ASP A 401 -14.61 -22.90 2.21
N ARG A 402 -13.92 -22.54 1.12
CA ARG A 402 -13.52 -23.48 0.06
C ARG A 402 -12.13 -23.12 -0.46
N GLY A 403 -11.57 -23.97 -1.32
CA GLY A 403 -10.31 -23.68 -2.00
C GLY A 403 -9.08 -23.91 -1.13
N THR A 404 -8.00 -23.19 -1.42
CA THR A 404 -6.69 -23.44 -0.79
C THR A 404 -6.08 -22.16 -0.21
N PHE A 405 -5.70 -22.22 1.06
CA PHE A 405 -4.77 -21.27 1.68
C PHE A 405 -3.39 -21.92 1.82
N THR A 406 -2.35 -21.30 1.28
CA THR A 406 -0.95 -21.68 1.46
C THR A 406 -0.18 -20.60 2.22
N MET A 407 0.43 -20.95 3.35
CA MET A 407 1.30 -20.09 4.13
C MET A 407 2.73 -20.64 4.05
N ASN A 408 3.59 -19.98 3.26
CA ASN A 408 5.01 -20.34 3.11
C ASN A 408 5.90 -19.60 4.12
N GLY A 409 5.31 -18.74 4.95
CA GLY A 409 5.97 -17.87 5.89
C GLY A 409 4.99 -16.80 6.39
N GLY A 410 5.52 -15.76 7.03
CA GLY A 410 4.72 -14.64 7.52
C GLY A 410 4.12 -14.90 8.90
N VAL A 411 3.26 -13.97 9.34
CA VAL A 411 2.69 -13.99 10.69
C VAL A 411 1.18 -13.71 10.67
N ILE A 412 0.39 -14.58 11.29
CA ILE A 412 -1.02 -14.33 11.60
C ILE A 412 -1.12 -14.16 13.11
N SER A 413 -1.31 -12.93 13.59
CA SER A 413 -1.24 -12.66 15.02
C SER A 413 -2.22 -11.67 15.60
N GLY A 414 -2.59 -11.85 16.86
CA GLY A 414 -3.44 -10.89 17.58
C GLY A 414 -4.81 -10.69 16.95
N ASN A 415 -5.28 -11.65 16.15
CA ASN A 415 -6.62 -11.62 15.56
C ASN A 415 -7.60 -12.25 16.54
N SER A 416 -8.83 -11.74 16.56
CA SER A 416 -9.83 -12.14 17.55
C SER A 416 -11.19 -12.33 16.91
N VAL A 417 -11.83 -13.44 17.24
CA VAL A 417 -13.25 -13.66 17.02
C VAL A 417 -14.00 -13.32 18.30
N ILE A 418 -14.91 -12.34 18.27
CA ILE A 418 -15.50 -11.71 19.46
C ILE A 418 -16.96 -12.09 19.72
N ASN A 419 -17.67 -12.65 18.73
CA ASN A 419 -19.08 -13.02 18.92
C ASN A 419 -19.21 -14.39 19.59
N SER A 420 -19.68 -14.40 20.84
CA SER A 420 -19.93 -15.64 21.59
C SER A 420 -21.31 -16.25 21.33
N VAL A 421 -22.23 -15.52 20.68
CA VAL A 421 -23.63 -15.94 20.52
C VAL A 421 -23.79 -16.93 19.36
N TYR A 422 -23.05 -16.73 18.27
CA TYR A 422 -23.22 -17.53 17.03
C TYR A 422 -22.22 -18.66 16.82
N GLY A 423 -21.33 -18.92 17.77
CA GLY A 423 -20.45 -20.07 17.63
C GLY A 423 -19.05 -19.77 17.05
N ALA A 424 -18.71 -18.50 16.88
CA ALA A 424 -17.64 -18.10 15.97
C ALA A 424 -16.25 -18.63 16.44
N SER A 425 -15.50 -19.19 15.49
CA SER A 425 -14.31 -20.02 15.74
C SER A 425 -13.16 -19.68 14.79
N GLY A 426 -11.96 -20.15 15.09
CA GLY A 426 -10.77 -19.88 14.28
C GLY A 426 -10.28 -18.45 14.47
N GLY A 427 -9.67 -18.16 15.63
CA GLY A 427 -9.21 -16.80 15.96
C GLY A 427 -8.21 -16.27 14.94
N GLY A 428 -7.29 -17.11 14.47
CA GLY A 428 -6.41 -16.82 13.34
C GLY A 428 -6.98 -17.30 12.01
N VAL A 429 -7.17 -18.62 11.88
CA VAL A 429 -7.62 -19.28 10.63
C VAL A 429 -8.82 -20.19 10.91
N TYR A 430 -9.82 -20.09 10.06
CA TYR A 430 -10.96 -21.01 10.01
C TYR A 430 -10.97 -21.76 8.68
N VAL A 431 -11.15 -23.08 8.70
CA VAL A 431 -11.21 -23.95 7.52
C VAL A 431 -12.49 -24.78 7.58
N ASP A 432 -13.31 -24.71 6.55
CA ASP A 432 -14.56 -25.49 6.42
C ASP A 432 -14.80 -26.01 5.00
N SER A 433 -15.93 -26.66 4.77
CA SER A 433 -16.49 -27.06 3.46
C SER A 433 -15.50 -27.58 2.41
N GLN A 434 -14.60 -28.48 2.81
CA GLN A 434 -13.52 -29.08 1.99
C GLN A 434 -12.36 -28.14 1.63
N GLY A 435 -12.28 -26.99 2.31
CA GLY A 435 -11.14 -26.10 2.30
C GLY A 435 -9.84 -26.80 2.73
N THR A 436 -8.74 -26.33 2.16
CA THR A 436 -7.40 -26.85 2.42
C THR A 436 -6.51 -25.73 2.94
N PHE A 437 -5.90 -25.94 4.10
CA PHE A 437 -4.86 -25.08 4.64
C PHE A 437 -3.52 -25.81 4.66
N ILE A 438 -2.51 -25.23 4.02
CA ILE A 438 -1.14 -25.74 3.95
C ILE A 438 -0.22 -24.70 4.57
N MET A 439 0.43 -25.03 5.67
CA MET A 439 1.38 -24.17 6.35
C MET A 439 2.79 -24.76 6.23
N ASN A 440 3.54 -24.30 5.23
CA ASN A 440 4.92 -24.71 4.95
C ASN A 440 5.96 -23.83 5.68
N GLY A 441 5.51 -22.86 6.47
CA GLY A 441 6.35 -22.00 7.29
C GLY A 441 5.51 -20.92 7.98
N GLY A 442 6.15 -20.15 8.85
CA GLY A 442 5.54 -18.98 9.49
C GLY A 442 4.97 -19.24 10.88
N ILE A 443 4.25 -18.25 11.41
CA ILE A 443 3.80 -18.23 12.80
C ILE A 443 2.32 -17.81 12.88
N ILE A 444 1.50 -18.60 13.58
CA ILE A 444 0.14 -18.23 13.99
C ILE A 444 0.15 -18.05 15.52
N SER A 445 0.02 -16.81 16.00
CA SER A 445 0.22 -16.55 17.44
C SER A 445 -0.63 -15.46 18.08
N GLY A 446 -0.92 -15.62 19.37
CA GLY A 446 -1.67 -14.61 20.12
C GLY A 446 -3.09 -14.37 19.61
N ASN A 447 -3.66 -15.30 18.83
CA ASN A 447 -5.03 -15.19 18.33
C ASN A 447 -6.02 -15.73 19.36
N THR A 448 -7.23 -15.18 19.35
CA THR A 448 -8.27 -15.51 20.34
C THR A 448 -9.58 -15.90 19.66
N ALA A 449 -10.17 -17.02 20.07
CA ALA A 449 -11.51 -17.44 19.64
C ALA A 449 -12.48 -17.44 20.81
N SER A 450 -13.68 -16.87 20.60
CA SER A 450 -14.78 -16.90 21.57
C SER A 450 -15.30 -18.30 21.83
N ASN A 451 -15.08 -19.25 20.90
CA ASN A 451 -15.47 -20.66 21.08
C ASN A 451 -14.31 -21.66 20.91
N TYR A 452 -13.96 -21.99 19.67
CA TYR A 452 -13.06 -23.10 19.36
C TYR A 452 -11.93 -22.68 18.43
N GLY A 453 -10.77 -23.33 18.57
CA GLY A 453 -9.64 -23.10 17.68
C GLY A 453 -9.08 -21.68 17.81
N GLY A 454 -8.38 -21.41 18.91
CA GLY A 454 -7.81 -20.08 19.16
C GLY A 454 -6.87 -19.65 18.04
N GLY A 455 -6.00 -20.56 17.61
CA GLY A 455 -5.16 -20.39 16.41
C GLY A 455 -5.90 -20.82 15.15
N VAL A 456 -6.20 -22.11 15.03
CA VAL A 456 -6.79 -22.73 13.83
C VAL A 456 -8.02 -23.56 14.20
N TYR A 457 -9.09 -23.40 13.44
CA TYR A 457 -10.26 -24.27 13.47
C TYR A 457 -10.42 -24.98 12.12
N VAL A 458 -10.65 -26.29 12.15
CA VAL A 458 -10.88 -27.12 10.96
C VAL A 458 -12.15 -27.95 11.13
N ALA A 459 -13.12 -27.77 10.23
CA ALA A 459 -14.29 -28.63 10.10
C ALA A 459 -14.41 -29.13 8.65
N ASN A 460 -14.67 -30.41 8.44
CA ASN A 460 -14.82 -31.00 7.10
C ASN A 460 -13.73 -30.59 6.07
N GLY A 461 -12.50 -30.38 6.53
CA GLY A 461 -11.41 -29.80 5.73
C GLY A 461 -10.06 -30.47 6.01
N THR A 462 -9.02 -29.95 5.38
CA THR A 462 -7.64 -30.47 5.54
C THR A 462 -6.71 -29.39 6.05
N PHE A 463 -5.94 -29.71 7.08
CA PHE A 463 -4.84 -28.86 7.54
C PHE A 463 -3.53 -29.67 7.54
N THR A 464 -2.51 -29.16 6.87
CA THR A 464 -1.15 -29.70 6.92
C THR A 464 -0.18 -28.62 7.36
N MET A 465 0.67 -28.95 8.34
CA MET A 465 1.71 -28.07 8.89
C MET A 465 3.09 -28.74 8.75
N SER A 466 4.04 -28.02 8.17
CA SER A 466 5.40 -28.46 7.85
C SER A 466 6.38 -27.28 7.88
N GLY A 467 7.66 -27.49 7.54
CA GLY A 467 8.63 -26.42 7.32
C GLY A 467 8.99 -25.59 8.57
N ASN A 468 8.99 -26.21 9.74
CA ASN A 468 9.25 -25.56 11.04
C ASN A 468 8.21 -24.49 11.42
N SER A 469 6.98 -24.68 10.97
CA SER A 469 5.86 -23.80 11.29
C SER A 469 5.52 -23.81 12.79
N VAL A 470 5.00 -22.69 13.30
CA VAL A 470 4.66 -22.55 14.73
C VAL A 470 3.24 -22.03 14.95
N ILE A 471 2.46 -22.72 15.78
CA ILE A 471 1.19 -22.22 16.35
C ILE A 471 1.39 -22.00 17.85
N SER A 472 1.38 -20.75 18.31
CA SER A 472 1.77 -20.46 19.70
C SER A 472 1.01 -19.36 20.42
N GLY A 473 0.79 -19.53 21.71
CA GLY A 473 0.20 -18.48 22.54
C GLY A 473 -1.23 -18.10 22.14
N ASN A 474 -1.95 -19.00 21.46
CA ASN A 474 -3.33 -18.77 21.07
C ASN A 474 -4.29 -19.22 22.18
N THR A 475 -5.46 -18.60 22.23
CA THR A 475 -6.46 -18.82 23.28
C THR A 475 -7.82 -19.16 22.70
N ALA A 476 -8.44 -20.24 23.17
CA ALA A 476 -9.85 -20.53 22.92
C ALA A 476 -10.63 -20.48 24.24
N TYR A 477 -11.86 -19.96 24.21
CA TYR A 477 -12.70 -19.97 25.41
C TYR A 477 -13.07 -21.40 25.83
N PHE A 478 -13.48 -22.23 24.88
CA PHE A 478 -13.86 -23.63 25.13
C PHE A 478 -12.69 -24.58 24.84
N SER A 479 -12.52 -25.02 23.59
CA SER A 479 -11.61 -26.14 23.27
C SER A 479 -10.70 -25.85 22.09
N GLY A 480 -9.53 -26.50 22.08
CA GLY A 480 -8.54 -26.34 21.02
C GLY A 480 -7.89 -24.97 21.07
N GLY A 481 -7.10 -24.70 22.13
CA GLY A 481 -6.41 -23.42 22.29
C GLY A 481 -5.53 -23.11 21.08
N GLY A 482 -4.75 -24.10 20.63
CA GLY A 482 -4.00 -24.04 19.39
C GLY A 482 -4.86 -24.40 18.19
N VAL A 483 -5.26 -25.68 18.11
CA VAL A 483 -5.99 -26.25 16.96
C VAL A 483 -7.24 -26.99 17.44
N TYR A 484 -8.36 -26.75 16.77
CA TYR A 484 -9.59 -27.55 16.92
C TYR A 484 -9.92 -28.25 15.59
N VAL A 485 -10.14 -29.57 15.63
CA VAL A 485 -10.41 -30.39 14.44
C VAL A 485 -11.71 -31.16 14.62
N SER A 486 -12.63 -31.05 13.67
CA SER A 486 -13.91 -31.75 13.73
C SER A 486 -14.47 -32.18 12.38
N GLY A 487 -15.58 -32.92 12.38
CA GLY A 487 -16.21 -33.42 11.16
C GLY A 487 -15.31 -34.41 10.43
N SER A 488 -15.42 -34.50 9.10
CA SER A 488 -14.58 -35.42 8.31
C SER A 488 -13.19 -34.83 7.98
N SER A 489 -12.53 -34.21 8.97
CA SER A 489 -11.27 -33.48 8.76
C SER A 489 -10.02 -34.32 8.93
N THR A 490 -8.93 -33.86 8.32
CA THR A 490 -7.59 -34.38 8.56
C THR A 490 -6.65 -33.27 9.03
N PHE A 491 -5.81 -33.58 10.02
CA PHE A 491 -4.74 -32.71 10.47
C PHE A 491 -3.40 -33.46 10.49
N THR A 492 -2.40 -32.95 9.77
CA THR A 492 -1.06 -33.55 9.71
C THR A 492 0.01 -32.54 10.13
N MET A 493 0.91 -32.97 11.04
CA MET A 493 2.11 -32.24 11.44
C MET A 493 3.35 -33.01 10.97
N ASN A 494 4.27 -32.31 10.31
CA ASN A 494 5.53 -32.85 9.79
C ASN A 494 6.72 -31.97 10.18
N ASP A 495 7.93 -32.44 9.84
CA ASP A 495 9.22 -31.77 10.07
C ASP A 495 9.45 -31.42 11.54
N ASN A 496 9.93 -30.21 11.85
CA ASN A 496 10.11 -29.71 13.22
C ASN A 496 9.00 -28.72 13.61
N SER A 497 7.76 -28.94 13.13
CA SER A 497 6.64 -28.04 13.40
C SER A 497 6.18 -28.12 14.86
N ALA A 498 5.72 -26.99 15.42
CA ALA A 498 5.42 -26.89 16.84
C ALA A 498 4.06 -26.24 17.15
N ILE A 499 3.32 -26.84 18.09
CA ILE A 499 2.14 -26.24 18.74
C ILE A 499 2.50 -26.00 20.20
N THR A 500 2.68 -24.74 20.59
CA THR A 500 3.27 -24.41 21.90
C THR A 500 2.60 -23.27 22.68
N GLY A 501 2.45 -23.44 23.99
CA GLY A 501 1.98 -22.35 24.86
C GLY A 501 0.54 -21.92 24.60
N ASN A 502 -0.28 -22.76 23.97
CA ASN A 502 -1.68 -22.45 23.69
C ASN A 502 -2.57 -22.84 24.88
N THR A 503 -3.67 -22.11 25.06
CA THR A 503 -4.49 -22.19 26.28
C THR A 503 -5.98 -22.29 25.99
N THR A 504 -6.70 -23.08 26.78
CA THR A 504 -8.16 -22.98 26.87
C THR A 504 -8.59 -22.37 28.20
N GLN A 505 -9.66 -21.56 28.18
CA GLN A 505 -10.12 -20.88 29.40
C GLN A 505 -11.02 -21.78 30.27
N THR A 506 -11.91 -22.56 29.66
CA THR A 506 -12.96 -23.29 30.40
C THR A 506 -13.05 -24.79 30.08
N SER A 507 -12.45 -25.25 28.98
CA SER A 507 -12.55 -26.66 28.57
C SER A 507 -11.18 -27.23 28.17
N SER A 508 -11.08 -27.95 27.05
CA SER A 508 -10.14 -29.07 26.89
C SER A 508 -9.26 -28.92 25.65
N GLY A 509 -8.12 -29.61 25.60
CA GLY A 509 -7.25 -29.58 24.42
C GLY A 509 -6.52 -28.25 24.30
N GLY A 510 -5.58 -27.99 25.21
CA GLY A 510 -4.79 -26.75 25.21
C GLY A 510 -4.05 -26.58 23.89
N GLY A 511 -3.35 -27.64 23.45
CA GLY A 511 -2.70 -27.70 22.15
C GLY A 511 -3.70 -28.03 21.04
N VAL A 512 -4.22 -29.26 21.06
CA VAL A 512 -5.11 -29.79 20.03
C VAL A 512 -6.34 -30.45 20.63
N TYR A 513 -7.52 -30.18 20.06
CA TYR A 513 -8.75 -30.88 20.38
C TYR A 513 -9.37 -31.48 19.13
N VAL A 514 -9.65 -32.79 19.14
CA VAL A 514 -10.27 -33.51 18.01
C VAL A 514 -11.62 -34.09 18.44
N LEU A 515 -12.68 -33.74 17.71
CA LEU A 515 -14.04 -34.26 17.91
C LEU A 515 -14.62 -34.84 16.61
N GLY A 516 -14.92 -36.15 16.61
CA GLY A 516 -15.56 -36.80 15.48
C GLY A 516 -16.87 -37.47 15.87
N SER A 517 -17.99 -36.91 15.40
CA SER A 517 -19.33 -37.49 15.56
C SER A 517 -19.61 -38.51 14.45
N GLY A 518 -18.88 -39.63 14.45
CA GLY A 518 -19.06 -40.74 13.49
C GLY A 518 -18.29 -40.63 12.17
N SER A 519 -17.72 -39.46 11.88
CA SER A 519 -16.81 -39.20 10.75
C SER A 519 -15.36 -39.52 11.12
N GLY A 520 -14.56 -40.05 10.18
CA GLY A 520 -13.20 -40.55 10.38
C GLY A 520 -12.12 -39.47 10.63
N THR A 521 -12.38 -38.50 11.50
CA THR A 521 -11.47 -37.39 11.83
C THR A 521 -10.13 -37.92 12.31
N SER A 522 -9.05 -37.57 11.63
CA SER A 522 -7.74 -38.15 11.91
C SER A 522 -6.68 -37.08 12.11
N ILE A 523 -5.75 -37.37 13.02
CA ILE A 523 -4.57 -36.54 13.28
C ILE A 523 -3.31 -37.39 13.17
N THR A 524 -2.29 -36.88 12.50
CA THR A 524 -0.99 -37.54 12.35
C THR A 524 0.14 -36.60 12.73
N MET A 525 1.04 -37.04 13.61
CA MET A 525 2.31 -36.38 13.92
C MET A 525 3.47 -37.20 13.37
N ASN A 526 4.34 -36.57 12.59
CA ASN A 526 5.51 -37.19 11.97
C ASN A 526 6.81 -36.46 12.36
N ASP A 527 7.93 -37.07 11.98
CA ASP A 527 9.28 -36.49 12.07
C ASP A 527 9.61 -36.00 13.49
N ASN A 528 10.01 -34.74 13.67
CA ASN A 528 10.34 -34.16 14.98
C ASN A 528 9.24 -33.19 15.46
N SER A 529 7.99 -33.42 15.05
CA SER A 529 6.86 -32.55 15.42
C SER A 529 6.66 -32.48 16.94
N ALA A 530 6.35 -31.30 17.47
CA ALA A 530 6.24 -31.08 18.91
C ALA A 530 4.92 -30.43 19.33
N ILE A 531 4.29 -30.97 20.38
CA ILE A 531 3.17 -30.33 21.09
C ILE A 531 3.59 -30.12 22.53
N SER A 532 3.83 -28.86 22.91
CA SER A 532 4.45 -28.58 24.20
C SER A 532 3.98 -27.34 24.93
N GLY A 533 4.10 -27.33 26.27
CA GLY A 533 3.78 -26.13 27.05
C GLY A 533 2.32 -25.68 26.97
N ASN A 534 1.40 -26.50 26.46
CA ASN A 534 0.01 -26.12 26.28
C ASN A 534 -0.80 -26.39 27.56
N THR A 535 -1.82 -25.57 27.81
CA THR A 535 -2.61 -25.63 29.04
C THR A 535 -4.10 -25.78 28.73
N ALA A 536 -4.72 -26.83 29.24
CA ALA A 536 -6.16 -27.03 29.23
C ALA A 536 -6.75 -26.82 30.62
N HIS A 537 -7.93 -26.21 30.72
CA HIS A 537 -8.62 -26.07 32.00
C HIS A 537 -9.03 -27.43 32.58
N THR A 538 -9.57 -28.32 31.73
CA THR A 538 -10.10 -29.62 32.14
C THR A 538 -9.18 -30.77 31.76
N ILE A 539 -9.21 -31.24 30.51
CA ILE A 539 -8.52 -32.47 30.07
C ILE A 539 -7.66 -32.22 28.83
N GLY A 540 -6.66 -33.08 28.62
CA GLY A 540 -5.82 -33.03 27.42
C GLY A 540 -5.05 -31.73 27.30
N GLY A 541 -4.06 -31.51 28.18
CA GLY A 541 -3.22 -30.31 28.10
C GLY A 541 -2.60 -30.16 26.71
N GLY A 542 -2.01 -31.26 26.22
CA GLY A 542 -1.48 -31.36 24.86
C GLY A 542 -2.57 -31.67 23.85
N ILE A 543 -3.12 -32.88 23.89
CA ILE A 543 -4.10 -33.39 22.91
C ILE A 543 -5.31 -34.00 23.61
N VAL A 544 -6.51 -33.68 23.12
CA VAL A 544 -7.71 -34.51 23.30
C VAL A 544 -8.07 -35.15 21.97
N TYR A 545 -8.28 -36.47 21.97
CA TYR A 545 -8.78 -37.20 20.82
C TYR A 545 -10.11 -37.90 21.13
N GLY A 546 -11.16 -37.54 20.40
CA GLY A 546 -12.52 -38.02 20.64
C GLY A 546 -13.31 -38.34 19.37
N SER A 547 -12.68 -38.93 18.35
CA SER A 547 -13.36 -39.39 17.13
C SER A 547 -13.47 -40.91 17.09
N ALA A 548 -14.68 -41.46 17.13
CA ALA A 548 -14.90 -42.90 17.24
C ALA A 548 -14.44 -43.71 16.00
N SER A 549 -14.49 -43.09 14.82
CA SER A 549 -14.22 -43.76 13.53
C SER A 549 -12.85 -43.38 12.94
N GLY A 550 -12.11 -42.48 13.59
CA GLY A 550 -10.83 -42.00 13.11
C GLY A 550 -9.63 -42.61 13.84
N ARG A 551 -8.44 -42.10 13.49
CA ARG A 551 -7.19 -42.45 14.17
C ARG A 551 -6.35 -41.22 14.55
N PHE A 552 -5.71 -41.29 15.71
CA PHE A 552 -4.53 -40.51 16.05
C PHE A 552 -3.28 -41.39 15.82
N THR A 553 -2.34 -40.92 14.99
CA THR A 553 -1.04 -41.57 14.80
C THR A 553 0.10 -40.67 15.23
N MET A 554 1.04 -41.22 15.99
CA MET A 554 2.30 -40.57 16.35
C MET A 554 3.48 -41.39 15.82
N ASN A 555 4.28 -40.78 14.96
CA ASN A 555 5.41 -41.38 14.23
C ASN A 555 6.71 -40.59 14.48
N GLY A 556 7.82 -41.13 13.96
CA GLY A 556 9.12 -40.46 13.96
C GLY A 556 9.68 -40.24 15.37
N ASN A 557 10.32 -39.09 15.59
CA ASN A 557 10.80 -38.60 16.87
C ASN A 557 9.84 -37.54 17.47
N SER A 558 8.55 -37.61 17.14
CA SER A 558 7.56 -36.64 17.62
C SER A 558 7.56 -36.56 19.15
N ALA A 559 7.24 -35.41 19.73
CA ALA A 559 7.27 -35.20 21.17
C ALA A 559 6.03 -34.49 21.73
N ILE A 560 5.53 -34.97 22.87
CA ILE A 560 4.46 -34.33 23.65
C ILE A 560 4.96 -34.10 25.08
N SER A 561 5.21 -32.83 25.44
CA SER A 561 5.95 -32.48 26.67
C SER A 561 5.49 -31.17 27.32
N GLY A 562 5.64 -31.01 28.62
CA GLY A 562 5.38 -29.74 29.30
C GLY A 562 3.92 -29.29 29.28
N ASN A 563 2.97 -30.16 28.92
CA ASN A 563 1.56 -29.80 28.80
C ASN A 563 0.80 -30.03 30.10
N THR A 564 -0.19 -29.19 30.38
CA THR A 564 -0.91 -29.19 31.67
C THR A 564 -2.43 -29.30 31.47
N ALA A 565 -3.06 -30.26 32.12
CA ALA A 565 -4.49 -30.27 32.39
C ALA A 565 -4.71 -29.82 33.84
N ILE A 566 -5.34 -28.66 34.05
CA ILE A 566 -5.38 -28.01 35.37
C ILE A 566 -6.21 -28.81 36.37
N THR A 567 -7.43 -29.22 35.98
CA THR A 567 -8.39 -29.85 36.90
C THR A 567 -8.72 -31.30 36.56
N GLY A 568 -8.31 -31.79 35.40
CA GLY A 568 -8.64 -33.12 34.91
C GLY A 568 -7.43 -33.93 34.47
N ASP A 569 -7.67 -34.83 33.52
CA ASP A 569 -6.76 -35.92 33.17
C ASP A 569 -6.09 -35.73 31.80
N GLY A 570 -5.05 -36.52 31.53
CA GLY A 570 -4.39 -36.54 30.23
C GLY A 570 -3.53 -35.30 30.01
N GLY A 571 -2.47 -35.10 30.78
CA GLY A 571 -1.63 -33.90 30.68
C GLY A 571 -1.06 -33.74 29.28
N GLY A 572 -0.43 -34.80 28.77
CA GLY A 572 0.02 -34.93 27.40
C GLY A 572 -1.14 -35.29 26.48
N VAL A 573 -1.72 -36.48 26.66
CA VAL A 573 -2.75 -37.02 25.77
C VAL A 573 -3.94 -37.57 26.54
N PHE A 574 -5.14 -37.14 26.17
CA PHE A 574 -6.41 -37.73 26.58
C PHE A 574 -7.11 -38.36 25.37
N ILE A 575 -7.38 -39.66 25.43
CA ILE A 575 -8.14 -40.38 24.40
C ILE A 575 -9.52 -40.76 24.96
N SER A 576 -10.57 -40.17 24.38
CA SER A 576 -11.97 -40.46 24.73
C SER A 576 -12.55 -41.60 23.91
N TYR A 577 -12.35 -41.54 22.58
CA TYR A 577 -12.86 -42.50 21.58
C TYR A 577 -11.85 -42.70 20.45
N GLY A 578 -12.03 -43.75 19.67
CA GLY A 578 -11.23 -44.02 18.47
C GLY A 578 -9.86 -44.62 18.74
N THR A 579 -9.03 -44.69 17.71
CA THR A 579 -7.78 -45.45 17.78
C THR A 579 -6.57 -44.53 17.96
N PHE A 580 -5.77 -44.72 19.02
CA PHE A 580 -4.46 -44.09 19.15
C PHE A 580 -3.33 -45.08 18.87
N ILE A 581 -2.45 -44.77 17.91
CA ILE A 581 -1.30 -45.61 17.57
C ILE A 581 -0.01 -44.80 17.67
N MET A 582 0.85 -45.25 18.57
CA MET A 582 2.18 -44.70 18.83
C MET A 582 3.24 -45.59 18.16
N ALA A 583 3.51 -45.33 16.88
CA ALA A 583 4.52 -46.05 16.12
C ALA A 583 5.95 -45.52 16.39
N GLY A 584 6.06 -44.27 16.88
CA GLY A 584 7.31 -43.62 17.28
C GLY A 584 7.08 -42.46 18.25
N GLY A 585 8.16 -41.78 18.62
CA GLY A 585 8.16 -40.56 19.42
C GLY A 585 8.09 -40.80 20.93
N THR A 586 7.93 -39.71 21.70
CA THR A 586 7.91 -39.71 23.17
C THR A 586 6.77 -38.85 23.73
N ILE A 587 6.05 -39.38 24.70
CA ILE A 587 5.08 -38.65 25.54
C ILE A 587 5.63 -38.62 26.96
N TYR A 588 6.01 -37.45 27.44
CA TYR A 588 6.72 -37.30 28.71
C TYR A 588 5.78 -37.48 29.92
N GLY A 589 6.26 -38.18 30.94
CA GLY A 589 5.53 -38.41 32.18
C GLY A 589 5.71 -37.32 33.22
N SER A 590 5.11 -37.53 34.39
CA SER A 590 5.17 -36.61 35.53
C SER A 590 6.49 -36.64 36.31
N GLY A 591 7.30 -37.70 36.14
CA GLY A 591 8.61 -37.85 36.79
C GLY A 591 9.74 -37.08 36.12
N GLU A 592 9.47 -36.43 34.99
CA GLU A 592 10.45 -35.71 34.18
C GLU A 592 10.73 -34.31 34.74
N ALA A 593 11.76 -33.63 34.21
CA ALA A 593 12.08 -32.27 34.63
C ALA A 593 10.91 -31.29 34.33
N GLU A 594 10.76 -30.24 35.16
CA GLU A 594 9.62 -29.31 35.13
C GLU A 594 9.23 -28.78 33.73
N LYS A 595 10.21 -28.51 32.86
CA LYS A 595 9.94 -27.96 31.52
C LYS A 595 9.41 -29.00 30.52
N VAL A 596 9.62 -30.28 30.78
CA VAL A 596 9.29 -31.37 29.86
C VAL A 596 8.19 -32.28 30.42
N LYS A 597 7.97 -32.30 31.73
CA LYS A 597 6.92 -33.13 32.33
C LYS A 597 5.54 -32.65 31.92
N ASN A 598 4.67 -33.59 31.55
CA ASN A 598 3.24 -33.30 31.43
C ASN A 598 2.60 -33.38 32.83
N THR A 599 1.54 -32.60 33.08
CA THR A 599 0.88 -32.48 34.40
C THR A 599 -0.63 -32.67 34.28
N ALA A 600 -1.21 -33.54 35.11
CA ALA A 600 -2.65 -33.79 35.20
C ALA A 600 -3.00 -34.49 36.52
N ALA A 601 -4.29 -34.58 36.86
CA ALA A 601 -4.77 -35.35 38.01
C ALA A 601 -4.49 -36.86 37.85
N ARG A 602 -4.73 -37.39 36.65
CA ARG A 602 -4.36 -38.76 36.24
C ARG A 602 -3.89 -38.75 34.80
N GLY A 603 -2.98 -39.66 34.47
CA GLY A 603 -2.49 -39.81 33.11
C GLY A 603 -1.70 -38.60 32.66
N ALA A 604 -0.65 -38.23 33.40
CA ALA A 604 0.24 -37.15 33.01
C ALA A 604 0.70 -37.33 31.55
N SER A 605 1.12 -38.53 31.19
CA SER A 605 1.48 -38.88 29.80
C SER A 605 0.23 -39.21 28.99
N LEU A 606 -0.50 -40.24 29.40
CA LEU A 606 -1.67 -40.76 28.67
C LEU A 606 -2.79 -41.12 29.63
N TYR A 607 -3.98 -40.60 29.34
CA TYR A 607 -5.25 -41.07 29.89
C TYR A 607 -6.12 -41.64 28.77
N LYS A 608 -6.67 -42.83 28.98
CA LYS A 608 -7.53 -43.54 28.04
C LYS A 608 -8.87 -43.84 28.71
N ALA A 609 -9.96 -43.31 28.16
CA ALA A 609 -11.31 -43.65 28.59
C ALA A 609 -11.80 -44.92 27.86
N PHE A 610 -12.75 -44.79 26.93
CA PHE A 610 -13.55 -45.90 26.40
C PHE A 610 -12.97 -46.58 25.15
N THR A 611 -11.65 -46.58 24.99
CA THR A 611 -11.07 -46.98 23.70
C THR A 611 -9.70 -47.65 23.80
N TYR A 612 -9.00 -47.74 22.69
CA TYR A 612 -7.76 -48.45 22.51
C TYR A 612 -6.58 -47.52 22.20
N ALA A 613 -5.44 -47.86 22.76
CA ALA A 613 -4.16 -47.21 22.54
C ALA A 613 -3.09 -48.28 22.36
N TRP A 614 -2.31 -48.21 21.29
CA TRP A 614 -1.38 -49.26 20.89
C TRP A 614 0.01 -48.71 20.52
N TYR A 615 1.04 -49.49 20.80
CA TYR A 615 2.39 -49.32 20.28
C TYR A 615 2.52 -49.90 18.86
N GLY A 616 3.46 -49.35 18.10
CA GLY A 616 3.94 -49.92 16.85
C GLY A 616 2.88 -49.96 15.74
N ASP A 617 2.61 -51.15 15.22
CA ASP A 617 1.68 -51.41 14.12
C ASP A 617 0.20 -51.44 14.54
N GLY A 618 -0.10 -51.24 15.82
CA GLY A 618 -1.45 -51.30 16.35
C GLY A 618 -1.83 -52.63 16.98
N THR A 619 -0.87 -53.54 17.19
CA THR A 619 -1.15 -54.87 17.77
C THR A 619 -0.86 -54.97 19.27
N SER A 620 0.03 -54.14 19.81
CA SER A 620 0.47 -54.20 21.21
C SER A 620 -0.17 -53.08 22.04
N PRO A 621 -1.06 -53.36 23.00
CA PRO A 621 -1.72 -52.30 23.79
C PRO A 621 -0.71 -51.56 24.69
N ILE A 622 -0.81 -50.23 24.77
CA ILE A 622 0.02 -49.39 25.65
C ILE A 622 -0.30 -49.66 27.13
N ILE A 623 -1.58 -49.85 27.43
CA ILE A 623 -2.06 -50.21 28.77
C ILE A 623 -2.96 -51.43 28.61
N ALA A 624 -2.61 -52.52 29.28
CA ALA A 624 -3.38 -53.76 29.27
C ALA A 624 -4.80 -53.50 29.83
N GLY A 625 -5.82 -53.96 29.11
CA GLY A 625 -7.22 -53.71 29.46
C GLY A 625 -7.66 -54.53 30.66
N ASP A 626 -8.43 -53.90 31.54
CA ASP A 626 -9.33 -54.56 32.50
C ASP A 626 -10.76 -54.06 32.24
N GLN A 627 -11.78 -54.64 32.88
CA GLN A 627 -13.20 -54.22 32.72
C GLN A 627 -13.49 -52.79 33.22
N ASP A 628 -12.49 -52.12 33.83
CA ASP A 628 -12.58 -50.71 34.22
C ASP A 628 -12.45 -49.78 33.01
N TRP A 629 -13.49 -48.96 32.79
CA TRP A 629 -13.63 -48.12 31.60
C TRP A 629 -12.65 -46.95 31.48
N SER A 630 -11.75 -46.72 32.45
CA SER A 630 -10.71 -45.70 32.35
C SER A 630 -9.37 -46.18 32.90
N LEU A 631 -8.33 -46.11 32.07
CA LEU A 631 -6.96 -46.52 32.39
C LEU A 631 -5.98 -45.39 32.04
N TYR A 632 -4.89 -45.27 32.79
CA TYR A 632 -3.93 -44.19 32.59
C TYR A 632 -2.52 -44.57 33.02
N THR A 633 -1.54 -43.81 32.54
CA THR A 633 -0.14 -43.89 32.97
C THR A 633 0.47 -42.50 33.12
N ASN A 634 1.23 -42.33 34.20
CA ASN A 634 1.99 -41.11 34.49
C ASN A 634 3.45 -41.21 34.05
N ASP A 635 3.87 -42.37 33.57
CA ASP A 635 5.26 -42.67 33.19
C ASP A 635 5.50 -42.27 31.73
N THR A 636 6.74 -41.90 31.43
CA THR A 636 7.13 -41.53 30.07
C THR A 636 6.93 -42.70 29.11
N LEU A 637 6.26 -42.45 27.99
CA LEU A 637 6.02 -43.44 26.94
C LEU A 637 6.94 -43.14 25.76
N THR A 638 7.60 -44.17 25.23
CA THR A 638 8.43 -44.05 24.03
C THR A 638 8.02 -45.13 23.02
N GLY A 639 7.74 -44.73 21.77
CA GLY A 639 7.31 -45.61 20.68
C GLY A 639 8.47 -46.09 19.82
N GLY A 640 8.33 -47.27 19.20
CA GLY A 640 9.31 -47.84 18.26
C GLY A 640 8.87 -49.20 17.70
N THR A 641 9.53 -49.67 16.63
CA THR A 641 9.13 -50.86 15.85
C THR A 641 9.65 -52.19 16.39
N THR A 642 10.53 -52.23 17.40
CA THR A 642 11.10 -53.49 17.89
C THR A 642 11.49 -53.44 19.38
N GLY A 643 10.66 -54.01 20.25
CA GLY A 643 11.03 -54.39 21.62
C GLY A 643 9.93 -54.16 22.66
N PRO A 644 9.76 -55.06 23.66
CA PRO A 644 8.82 -54.82 24.75
C PRO A 644 9.24 -53.58 25.53
N ALA A 645 8.29 -52.68 25.77
CA ALA A 645 8.49 -51.47 26.55
C ALA A 645 8.96 -51.82 27.97
N HIS A 646 10.02 -51.17 28.42
CA HIS A 646 10.38 -51.05 29.83
C HIS A 646 10.30 -49.59 30.24
#